data_AF-A0A271J776-F1
#
_entry.id   AF-A0A271J776-F1
#
_cell.length_a   1.000
_cell.length_b   1.000
_cell.length_c   1.000
_cell.angle_alpha   90.00
_cell.angle_beta   90.00
_cell.angle_gamma   90.00
#
_symmetry.space_group_name_H-M   'P 1'
#
loop_
_entity.id
_entity.type
_entity.pdbx_description
1 polymer ?
#
loop_
_entity_poly.entity_id
_entity_poly.type
_entity_poly.pdbx_seq_one_letter_code
_entity_poly.pdbx_strand_id
1 'polypeptide(L)'
;MPTLTNGHAMVQDVEKTFGQNTFGLSEMKSRLPKAVFKKLTATIDKGEPFDETVADAVALAMKEWAVERGATHYTHWFQPLTGRTAEKHDSFITPNAGGGAVAEFSGKSLVQGEPDASSFPGGGLRATFEARGYTAYDPTSPAFLVEHNGSATLCIPTAFASWTGEALDHKIPLLRSMNALDTQASRALDLLGEPVGRVYATCGAEQEYFLIDEAFFEERPDLLVAGRTLVGAAPPRGQEFDDHYFGSIPERIMAYMNAVEAELYSLGVPVATRHNEVAPGQYEFAPIFENANVAADHQQVMMMVLQRVAKRFGLACLLHEKPFAGINGSGKHVNWSMSTSTGENLLDPGDTPHSNLRFLFFCTAVVQAVHTHQDLLRASIATAANDHRLGANEAPPAILSIFLGDQLSDVFEQITATGTATESKQSGFLGLGSPVLPTLPRHAGDRNRTSPFAFTGNKFEFRAVGSSQSVSFPLTVLNTIVAEAIDDLATKLDAKLGKRPSKKALEAAVREVITDSIREHTKVVFNGDGYSDAWHKEAVEERGLLNLKTTPDALATLTDAKNVAVFEAYDVLTEAELESRKDILSEQYALTLNVEAATTESMAKTMVLPAALRYLAEIGEGAESAEDLGLDTSGAKALAEGVVTQVNALQKALGTLAKARAAAHKAADESMAMKDKVIPALTKVRAACDALEKEVPADLWPLPTYRDMLFTGK
;
A
#
# COMPACT_ATOMS: atom_id res chain seq x y z
N MET A 1 -11.33 30.28 4.29
CA MET A 1 -10.08 30.59 5.01
C MET A 1 -10.41 30.96 6.46
N PRO A 2 -10.13 30.11 7.46
CA PRO A 2 -9.70 30.65 8.74
C PRO A 2 -8.33 31.28 8.51
N THR A 3 -8.21 32.59 8.73
CA THR A 3 -6.94 33.29 8.77
C THR A 3 -6.01 32.60 9.77
N LEU A 4 -4.80 32.23 9.34
CA LEU A 4 -3.71 31.85 10.23
C LEU A 4 -3.28 33.08 11.04
N THR A 5 -4.06 33.42 12.06
CA THR A 5 -3.68 34.39 13.09
C THR A 5 -3.20 33.59 14.30
N ASN A 6 -1.89 33.65 14.56
CA ASN A 6 -1.22 33.18 15.77
C ASN A 6 -1.43 31.71 16.16
N GLY A 7 -0.87 30.77 15.39
CA GLY A 7 -0.46 29.44 15.89
C GLY A 7 -1.55 28.51 16.46
N HIS A 8 -2.81 28.92 16.47
CA HIS A 8 -3.94 28.10 16.88
C HIS A 8 -4.73 27.79 15.62
N ALA A 9 -4.60 26.56 15.12
CA ALA A 9 -5.63 26.03 14.24
C ALA A 9 -6.96 26.18 14.98
N MET A 10 -7.88 26.98 14.44
CA MET A 10 -9.24 27.03 14.97
C MET A 10 -9.75 25.60 15.03
N VAL A 11 -10.22 25.15 16.20
CA VAL A 11 -10.90 23.87 16.37
C VAL A 11 -12.05 23.86 15.37
N GLN A 12 -11.84 23.21 14.24
CA GLN A 12 -12.89 23.00 13.27
C GLN A 12 -13.86 22.02 13.92
N ASP A 13 -15.13 22.36 13.87
CA ASP A 13 -16.19 21.45 14.26
C ASP A 13 -16.18 20.30 13.24
N VAL A 14 -15.48 19.22 13.59
CA VAL A 14 -15.21 18.09 12.68
C VAL A 14 -16.52 17.53 12.14
N GLU A 15 -17.59 17.50 12.95
CA GLU A 15 -18.91 17.05 12.53
C GLU A 15 -19.50 17.91 11.41
N LYS A 16 -19.19 19.21 11.37
CA LYS A 16 -19.64 20.13 10.32
C LYS A 16 -18.73 20.14 9.10
N THR A 17 -17.44 19.88 9.27
CA THR A 17 -16.46 19.91 8.18
C THR A 17 -16.28 18.57 7.51
N PHE A 18 -16.70 17.46 8.14
CA PHE A 18 -16.52 16.12 7.61
C PHE A 18 -17.24 15.95 6.27
N GLY A 19 -16.50 15.51 5.25
CA GLY A 19 -17.00 15.35 3.89
C GLY A 19 -17.47 16.65 3.23
N GLN A 20 -17.16 17.82 3.79
CA GLN A 20 -17.67 19.07 3.22
C GLN A 20 -17.20 19.27 1.77
N ASN A 21 -16.00 18.79 1.41
CA ASN A 21 -15.42 18.87 0.07
C ASN A 21 -15.79 17.66 -0.81
N THR A 22 -16.80 16.86 -0.45
CA THR A 22 -17.29 15.76 -1.29
C THR A 22 -18.70 16.04 -1.80
N PHE A 23 -18.95 15.68 -3.05
CA PHE A 23 -20.28 15.66 -3.64
C PHE A 23 -20.99 14.37 -3.24
N GLY A 24 -21.15 14.16 -1.93
CA GLY A 24 -21.72 12.94 -1.35
C GLY A 24 -23.24 12.86 -1.44
N LEU A 25 -23.82 11.79 -0.89
CA LEU A 25 -25.27 11.52 -0.95
C LEU A 25 -26.15 12.67 -0.44
N SER A 26 -25.70 13.42 0.56
CA SER A 26 -26.43 14.58 1.10
C SER A 26 -26.57 15.70 0.05
N GLU A 27 -25.47 16.07 -0.61
CA GLU A 27 -25.44 17.08 -1.69
C GLU A 27 -26.19 16.59 -2.93
N MET A 28 -26.01 15.32 -3.29
CA MET A 28 -26.77 14.70 -4.37
C MET A 28 -28.29 14.77 -4.10
N LYS A 29 -28.73 14.49 -2.86
CA LYS A 29 -30.15 14.52 -2.49
C LYS A 29 -30.74 15.92 -2.47
N SER A 30 -29.96 16.92 -2.09
CA SER A 30 -30.42 18.32 -2.02
C SER A 30 -30.51 18.97 -3.40
N ARG A 31 -29.64 18.58 -4.35
CA ARG A 31 -29.51 19.21 -5.67
C ARG A 31 -30.16 18.44 -6.81
N LEU A 32 -30.21 17.11 -6.76
CA LEU A 32 -30.75 16.30 -7.86
C LEU A 32 -32.28 16.14 -7.77
N PRO A 33 -32.99 16.12 -8.90
CA PRO A 33 -34.39 15.72 -8.92
C PRO A 33 -34.59 14.33 -8.31
N LYS A 34 -35.68 14.12 -7.56
CA LYS A 34 -35.96 12.86 -6.83
C LYS A 34 -35.84 11.59 -7.67
N ALA A 35 -36.26 11.64 -8.94
CA ALA A 35 -36.16 10.50 -9.86
C ALA A 35 -34.72 10.19 -10.27
N VAL A 36 -33.91 11.24 -10.52
CA VAL A 36 -32.48 11.16 -10.86
C VAL A 36 -31.71 10.60 -9.67
N PHE A 37 -31.94 11.17 -8.48
CA PHE A 37 -31.31 10.70 -7.23
C PHE A 37 -31.58 9.21 -7.00
N LYS A 38 -32.84 8.76 -7.11
CA LYS A 38 -33.21 7.36 -6.90
C LYS A 38 -32.49 6.39 -7.86
N LYS A 39 -32.33 6.78 -9.14
CA LYS A 39 -31.61 5.98 -10.13
C LYS A 39 -30.11 5.91 -9.80
N LEU A 40 -29.50 7.05 -9.48
CA LEU A 40 -28.09 7.11 -9.12
C LEU A 40 -27.80 6.29 -7.85
N THR A 41 -28.62 6.41 -6.81
CA THR A 41 -28.51 5.61 -5.58
C THR A 41 -28.67 4.11 -5.83
N ALA A 42 -29.48 3.71 -6.82
CA ALA A 42 -29.60 2.30 -7.17
C ALA A 42 -28.29 1.74 -7.76
N THR A 43 -27.57 2.53 -8.57
CA THR A 43 -26.22 2.16 -9.03
C THR A 43 -25.23 2.08 -7.85
N ILE A 44 -25.24 3.06 -6.94
CA ILE A 44 -24.31 3.12 -5.80
C ILE A 44 -24.54 1.96 -4.83
N ASP A 45 -25.77 1.82 -4.33
CA ASP A 45 -26.08 0.89 -3.23
C ASP A 45 -26.27 -0.54 -3.72
N LYS A 46 -26.87 -0.72 -4.91
CA LYS A 46 -27.25 -2.05 -5.43
C LYS A 46 -26.39 -2.55 -6.58
N GLY A 47 -25.50 -1.72 -7.12
CA GLY A 47 -24.68 -2.10 -8.28
C GLY A 47 -25.48 -2.20 -9.60
N GLU A 48 -26.65 -1.57 -9.69
CA GLU A 48 -27.40 -1.52 -10.97
C GLU A 48 -26.61 -0.72 -12.03
N PRO A 49 -26.65 -1.08 -13.33
CA PRO A 49 -25.96 -0.35 -14.38
C PRO A 49 -26.25 1.15 -14.38
N PHE A 50 -25.24 1.97 -14.67
CA PHE A 50 -25.40 3.42 -14.72
C PHE A 50 -26.35 3.84 -15.85
N ASP A 51 -27.40 4.59 -15.51
CA ASP A 51 -28.37 5.09 -16.48
C ASP A 51 -27.90 6.43 -17.07
N GLU A 52 -27.40 6.42 -18.30
CA GLU A 52 -26.89 7.62 -18.99
C GLU A 52 -27.91 8.76 -19.08
N THR A 53 -29.23 8.49 -18.98
CA THR A 53 -30.26 9.54 -18.99
C THR A 53 -30.17 10.48 -17.78
N VAL A 54 -29.46 10.09 -16.72
CA VAL A 54 -29.24 10.94 -15.54
C VAL A 54 -27.99 11.82 -15.66
N ALA A 55 -27.11 11.58 -16.64
CA ALA A 55 -25.77 12.16 -16.69
C ALA A 55 -25.77 13.70 -16.75
N ASP A 56 -26.60 14.31 -17.61
CA ASP A 56 -26.65 15.77 -17.74
C ASP A 56 -27.13 16.45 -16.46
N ALA A 57 -28.10 15.84 -15.76
CA ALA A 57 -28.60 16.37 -14.50
C ALA A 57 -27.55 16.29 -13.39
N VAL A 58 -26.78 15.20 -13.34
CA VAL A 58 -25.67 15.02 -12.39
C VAL A 58 -24.53 15.98 -12.70
N ALA A 59 -24.13 16.11 -13.96
CA ALA A 59 -23.07 17.03 -14.39
C ALA A 59 -23.42 18.48 -14.04
N LEU A 60 -24.65 18.92 -14.32
CA LEU A 60 -25.09 20.28 -13.98
C LEU A 60 -25.02 20.53 -12.47
N ALA A 61 -25.56 19.61 -11.65
CA ALA A 61 -25.55 19.75 -10.19
C ALA A 61 -24.14 19.74 -9.61
N MET A 62 -23.26 18.87 -10.13
CA MET A 62 -21.86 18.77 -9.70
C MET A 62 -21.07 20.04 -10.07
N LYS A 63 -21.30 20.58 -11.27
CA LYS A 63 -20.70 21.85 -11.71
C LYS A 63 -21.14 23.02 -10.84
N GLU A 64 -22.44 23.18 -10.60
CA GLU A 64 -22.97 24.26 -9.78
C GLU A 64 -22.39 24.20 -8.36
N TRP A 65 -22.40 23.02 -7.74
CA TRP A 65 -21.77 22.78 -6.44
C TRP A 65 -20.27 23.14 -6.43
N ALA A 66 -19.53 22.75 -7.45
CA ALA A 66 -18.10 23.01 -7.54
C ALA A 66 -17.79 24.50 -7.75
N VAL A 67 -18.48 25.15 -8.69
CA VAL A 67 -18.26 26.57 -9.04
C VAL A 67 -18.66 27.50 -7.89
N GLU A 68 -19.74 27.20 -7.17
CA GLU A 68 -20.13 27.91 -5.93
C GLU A 68 -19.01 27.93 -4.88
N ARG A 69 -18.13 26.94 -4.93
CA ARG A 69 -17.01 26.74 -4.01
C ARG A 69 -15.66 27.17 -4.60
N GLY A 70 -15.69 27.94 -5.68
CA GLY A 70 -14.50 28.51 -6.31
C GLY A 70 -13.77 27.55 -7.26
N ALA A 71 -14.41 26.45 -7.67
CA ALA A 71 -13.83 25.59 -8.68
C ALA A 71 -13.81 26.28 -10.04
N THR A 72 -12.63 26.26 -10.68
CA THR A 72 -12.43 26.83 -12.01
C THR A 72 -12.19 25.76 -13.08
N HIS A 73 -11.73 24.59 -12.64
CA HIS A 73 -11.40 23.45 -13.48
C HIS A 73 -12.06 22.19 -12.93
N TYR A 74 -12.21 21.20 -13.79
CA TYR A 74 -12.49 19.82 -13.40
C TYR A 74 -11.43 18.89 -13.97
N THR A 75 -11.35 17.69 -13.40
CA THR A 75 -10.46 16.65 -13.89
C THR A 75 -11.10 15.28 -13.71
N HIS A 76 -10.88 14.42 -14.68
CA HIS A 76 -11.06 12.98 -14.50
C HIS A 76 -9.85 12.47 -13.71
N TRP A 77 -10.09 12.11 -12.47
CA TRP A 77 -9.09 11.59 -11.55
C TRP A 77 -9.10 10.06 -11.64
N PHE A 78 -7.98 9.46 -12.02
CA PHE A 78 -7.86 8.02 -12.23
C PHE A 78 -6.49 7.50 -11.78
N GLN A 79 -6.39 6.17 -11.61
CA GLN A 79 -5.21 5.48 -11.11
C GLN A 79 -4.60 4.58 -12.20
N PRO A 80 -3.80 5.13 -13.15
CA PRO A 80 -3.14 4.32 -14.18
C PRO A 80 -2.11 3.35 -13.58
N LEU A 81 -1.61 2.42 -14.38
CA LEU A 81 -0.60 1.40 -14.00
C LEU A 81 0.80 1.96 -13.62
N THR A 82 0.89 3.26 -13.35
CA THR A 82 2.10 3.91 -12.79
C THR A 82 2.18 3.80 -11.27
N GLY A 83 1.10 3.35 -10.61
CA GLY A 83 1.00 3.30 -9.14
C GLY A 83 0.67 4.65 -8.47
N ARG A 84 0.51 5.73 -9.25
CA ARG A 84 0.09 7.05 -8.79
C ARG A 84 -1.18 7.50 -9.51
N THR A 85 -1.83 8.54 -9.00
CA THR A 85 -3.00 9.16 -9.63
C THR A 85 -2.58 10.06 -10.79
N ALA A 86 -3.46 10.21 -11.77
CA ALA A 86 -3.28 11.10 -12.90
C ALA A 86 -4.46 12.09 -13.02
N GLU A 87 -4.15 13.30 -13.48
CA GLU A 87 -5.09 14.39 -13.62
C GLU A 87 -4.77 15.20 -14.87
N LYS A 88 -5.82 15.59 -15.60
CA LYS A 88 -5.79 16.62 -16.63
C LYS A 88 -6.84 17.67 -16.27
N HIS A 89 -6.43 18.93 -16.10
CA HIS A 89 -7.34 19.99 -15.65
C HIS A 89 -7.97 20.68 -16.86
N ASP A 90 -9.26 20.44 -17.06
CA ASP A 90 -10.07 21.07 -18.10
C ASP A 90 -10.88 22.23 -17.48
N SER A 91 -10.95 23.37 -18.17
CA SER A 91 -11.67 24.54 -17.70
C SER A 91 -13.18 24.34 -17.82
N PHE A 92 -13.94 24.80 -16.83
CA PHE A 92 -15.40 24.92 -16.98
C PHE A 92 -15.78 26.01 -18.00
N ILE A 93 -14.89 26.94 -18.30
CA ILE A 93 -15.20 28.16 -19.04
C ILE A 93 -15.03 27.93 -20.53
N THR A 94 -16.12 28.08 -21.29
CA THR A 94 -16.14 28.11 -22.75
C THR A 94 -16.43 29.52 -23.25
N PRO A 95 -15.63 30.10 -24.16
CA PRO A 95 -15.92 31.39 -24.78
C PRO A 95 -17.22 31.33 -25.58
N ASN A 96 -18.08 32.34 -25.44
CA ASN A 96 -19.28 32.48 -26.26
C ASN A 96 -19.00 33.39 -27.48
N ALA A 97 -19.77 33.20 -28.56
CA ALA A 97 -19.61 33.97 -29.79
C ALA A 97 -19.84 35.50 -29.65
N GLY A 98 -20.36 35.95 -28.50
CA GLY A 98 -20.67 37.35 -28.21
C GLY A 98 -19.59 38.12 -27.43
N GLY A 99 -18.43 37.52 -27.15
CA GLY A 99 -17.34 38.17 -26.43
C GLY A 99 -17.38 38.03 -24.89
N GLY A 100 -18.17 37.09 -24.36
CA GLY A 100 -18.17 36.66 -22.96
C GLY A 100 -17.79 35.17 -22.82
N ALA A 101 -18.00 34.59 -21.64
CA ALA A 101 -17.74 33.18 -21.40
C ALA A 101 -18.82 32.55 -20.51
N VAL A 102 -19.06 31.26 -20.66
CA VAL A 102 -20.07 30.50 -19.92
C VAL A 102 -19.43 29.28 -19.27
N ALA A 103 -19.83 28.99 -18.03
CA ALA A 103 -19.43 27.76 -17.35
C ALA A 103 -20.28 26.57 -17.84
N GLU A 104 -19.67 25.66 -18.60
CA GLU A 104 -20.30 24.48 -19.18
C GLU A 104 -19.64 23.20 -18.64
N PHE A 105 -20.49 22.22 -18.31
CA PHE A 105 -20.07 20.86 -18.00
C PHE A 105 -21.24 19.95 -18.38
N SER A 106 -21.01 19.08 -19.37
CA SER A 106 -22.07 18.25 -19.97
C SER A 106 -22.06 16.84 -19.38
N GLY A 107 -23.19 16.13 -19.44
CA GLY A 107 -23.28 14.72 -19.08
C GLY A 107 -22.33 13.85 -19.92
N LYS A 108 -22.12 14.21 -21.19
CA LYS A 108 -21.12 13.56 -22.05
C LYS A 108 -19.71 13.68 -21.48
N SER A 109 -19.33 14.88 -21.06
CA SER A 109 -18.02 15.14 -20.42
C SER A 109 -17.90 14.49 -19.05
N LEU A 110 -19.01 14.30 -18.32
CA LEU A 110 -19.00 13.56 -17.05
C LEU A 110 -18.77 12.07 -17.29
N VAL A 111 -19.59 11.45 -18.14
CA VAL A 111 -19.59 10.00 -18.35
C VAL A 111 -18.29 9.53 -18.99
N GLN A 112 -17.77 10.29 -19.95
CA GLN A 112 -16.60 9.91 -20.72
C GLN A 112 -15.62 11.07 -20.91
N GLY A 113 -14.37 10.84 -20.51
CA GLY A 113 -13.23 11.69 -20.87
C GLY A 113 -12.28 11.00 -21.85
N GLU A 114 -11.42 11.80 -22.47
CA GLU A 114 -10.31 11.33 -23.33
C GLU A 114 -9.02 11.98 -22.80
N PRO A 115 -8.36 11.41 -21.77
CA PRO A 115 -7.01 11.80 -21.44
C PRO A 115 -6.14 11.33 -22.62
N ASP A 116 -5.37 12.23 -23.23
CA ASP A 116 -4.33 11.81 -24.19
C ASP A 116 -3.45 10.78 -23.49
N ALA A 117 -3.60 9.51 -23.89
CA ALA A 117 -3.13 8.39 -23.12
C ALA A 117 -1.72 7.97 -23.52
N SER A 118 -1.14 8.60 -24.55
CA SER A 118 0.11 8.22 -25.23
C SER A 118 1.28 7.95 -24.28
N SER A 119 1.34 8.66 -23.15
CA SER A 119 2.47 8.58 -22.20
C SER A 119 2.26 7.62 -21.02
N PHE A 120 1.06 7.04 -20.86
CA PHE A 120 0.84 6.06 -19.80
C PHE A 120 1.37 4.67 -20.19
N PRO A 121 1.96 3.90 -19.25
CA PRO A 121 2.42 2.54 -19.51
C PRO A 121 1.27 1.66 -19.99
N GLY A 122 1.46 0.99 -21.13
CA GLY A 122 0.46 0.09 -21.71
C GLY A 122 0.89 -1.37 -21.80
N GLY A 123 2.16 -1.69 -21.49
CA GLY A 123 2.67 -3.07 -21.49
C GLY A 123 2.32 -3.85 -22.74
N GLY A 124 2.48 -3.24 -23.92
CA GLY A 124 2.17 -3.88 -25.20
C GLY A 124 0.68 -3.94 -25.60
N LEU A 125 -0.28 -3.64 -24.70
CA LEU A 125 -1.72 -3.60 -25.03
C LEU A 125 -2.09 -2.50 -26.02
N ARG A 126 -1.20 -1.53 -26.20
CA ARG A 126 -1.39 -0.41 -27.10
C ARG A 126 -0.11 -0.20 -27.89
N ALA A 127 -0.24 0.04 -29.21
CA ALA A 127 0.91 0.40 -30.01
C ALA A 127 1.47 1.78 -29.60
N THR A 128 2.78 1.98 -29.70
CA THR A 128 3.45 3.21 -29.24
C THR A 128 3.04 4.49 -29.99
N PHE A 129 2.39 4.35 -31.16
CA PHE A 129 1.86 5.48 -31.92
C PHE A 129 0.37 5.76 -31.66
N GLU A 130 -0.31 4.92 -30.88
CA GLU A 130 -1.73 5.09 -30.54
C GLU A 130 -1.87 5.86 -29.23
N ALA A 131 -2.66 6.93 -29.24
CA ALA A 131 -2.81 7.84 -28.10
C ALA A 131 -4.19 7.77 -27.43
N ARG A 132 -5.12 6.98 -27.99
CA ARG A 132 -6.53 7.02 -27.58
C ARG A 132 -6.79 6.11 -26.38
N GLY A 133 -7.37 6.67 -25.33
CA GLY A 133 -7.86 5.97 -24.16
C GLY A 133 -9.07 6.70 -23.60
N TYR A 134 -9.87 6.01 -22.81
CA TYR A 134 -11.14 6.53 -22.28
C TYR A 134 -11.19 6.46 -20.78
N THR A 135 -11.64 7.56 -20.17
CA THR A 135 -12.06 7.54 -18.77
C THR A 135 -13.57 7.38 -18.67
N ALA A 136 -14.03 6.61 -17.70
CA ALA A 136 -15.44 6.40 -17.40
C ALA A 136 -15.72 6.80 -15.95
N TYR A 137 -16.76 7.60 -15.71
CA TYR A 137 -17.15 8.02 -14.37
C TYR A 137 -17.52 6.83 -13.47
N ASP A 138 -16.92 6.78 -12.28
CA ASP A 138 -17.30 5.85 -11.21
C ASP A 138 -18.25 6.55 -10.22
N PRO A 139 -19.58 6.33 -10.31
CA PRO A 139 -20.52 6.94 -9.38
C PRO A 139 -20.46 6.35 -7.96
N THR A 140 -19.78 5.22 -7.77
CA THR A 140 -19.68 4.56 -6.46
C THR A 140 -18.60 5.17 -5.56
N SER A 141 -17.78 6.07 -6.12
CA SER A 141 -16.85 6.93 -5.38
C SER A 141 -17.25 8.40 -5.57
N PRO A 142 -17.46 9.18 -4.50
CA PRO A 142 -17.96 10.54 -4.63
C PRO A 142 -16.91 11.46 -5.26
N ALA A 143 -17.35 12.33 -6.18
CA ALA A 143 -16.51 13.42 -6.65
C ALA A 143 -16.13 14.36 -5.49
N PHE A 144 -14.95 14.95 -5.55
CA PHE A 144 -14.42 15.77 -4.47
C PHE A 144 -13.73 17.03 -4.99
N LEU A 145 -13.57 18.02 -4.12
CA LEU A 145 -12.88 19.26 -4.43
C LEU A 145 -11.50 19.27 -3.80
N VAL A 146 -10.50 19.49 -4.64
CA VAL A 146 -9.15 19.80 -4.20
C VAL A 146 -8.98 21.30 -4.22
N GLU A 147 -8.88 21.88 -3.02
CA GLU A 147 -8.58 23.30 -2.88
C GLU A 147 -7.09 23.56 -3.13
N HIS A 148 -6.82 24.62 -3.87
CA HIS A 148 -5.52 25.22 -4.14
C HIS A 148 -5.55 26.68 -3.69
N ASN A 149 -4.40 27.35 -3.60
CA ASN A 149 -4.28 28.72 -3.07
C ASN A 149 -5.18 29.73 -3.81
N GLY A 150 -6.43 29.90 -3.35
CA GLY A 150 -7.44 30.80 -3.94
C GLY A 150 -8.33 30.21 -5.04
N SER A 151 -8.23 28.91 -5.35
CA SER A 151 -9.06 28.22 -6.35
C SER A 151 -9.37 26.78 -5.94
N ALA A 152 -10.30 26.13 -6.63
CA ALA A 152 -10.52 24.69 -6.48
C ALA A 152 -10.54 23.99 -7.84
N THR A 153 -10.30 22.68 -7.79
CA THR A 153 -10.48 21.76 -8.91
C THR A 153 -11.45 20.67 -8.51
N LEU A 154 -12.46 20.43 -9.34
CA LEU A 154 -13.39 19.30 -9.19
C LEU A 154 -12.70 18.03 -9.68
N CYS A 155 -12.43 17.09 -8.78
CA CYS A 155 -11.88 15.78 -9.10
C CYS A 155 -13.02 14.75 -9.20
N ILE A 156 -13.13 14.11 -10.36
CA ILE A 156 -14.17 13.13 -10.67
C ILE A 156 -13.49 11.75 -10.72
N PRO A 157 -13.74 10.87 -9.74
CA PRO A 157 -13.24 9.50 -9.78
C PRO A 157 -13.66 8.78 -11.05
N THR A 158 -12.68 8.24 -11.77
CA THR A 158 -12.89 7.58 -13.04
C THR A 158 -12.07 6.30 -13.18
N ALA A 159 -12.66 5.34 -13.87
CA ALA A 159 -11.97 4.20 -14.46
C ALA A 159 -11.27 4.63 -15.76
N PHE A 160 -10.18 3.96 -16.13
CA PHE A 160 -9.41 4.25 -17.34
C PHE A 160 -9.10 2.99 -18.15
N ALA A 161 -9.55 2.99 -19.41
CA ALA A 161 -9.44 1.88 -20.35
C ALA A 161 -8.76 2.30 -21.66
N SER A 162 -8.23 1.32 -22.37
CA SER A 162 -7.78 1.49 -23.75
C SER A 162 -8.96 1.80 -24.69
N TRP A 163 -8.66 2.16 -25.94
CA TRP A 163 -9.69 2.25 -27.00
C TRP A 163 -10.39 0.90 -27.29
N THR A 164 -9.69 -0.23 -27.09
CA THR A 164 -10.18 -1.59 -27.31
C THR A 164 -10.91 -2.20 -26.10
N GLY A 165 -10.86 -1.53 -24.94
CA GLY A 165 -11.61 -1.89 -23.74
C GLY A 165 -10.81 -2.60 -22.65
N GLU A 166 -9.50 -2.81 -22.83
CA GLU A 166 -8.63 -3.36 -21.79
C GLU A 166 -8.40 -2.34 -20.65
N ALA A 167 -8.33 -2.85 -19.43
CA ALA A 167 -8.11 -2.08 -18.22
C ALA A 167 -6.64 -1.61 -18.13
N LEU A 168 -6.43 -0.30 -18.35
CA LEU A 168 -5.13 0.37 -18.22
C LEU A 168 -4.97 1.06 -16.86
N ASP A 169 -5.74 0.61 -15.87
CA ASP A 169 -5.80 1.20 -14.55
C ASP A 169 -5.91 0.13 -13.44
N HIS A 170 -5.97 0.63 -12.21
CA HIS A 170 -6.21 -0.19 -11.02
C HIS A 170 -7.69 -0.22 -10.59
N LYS A 171 -8.52 0.70 -11.07
CA LYS A 171 -9.93 0.83 -10.65
C LYS A 171 -10.82 -0.23 -11.30
N ILE A 172 -10.70 -0.45 -12.62
CA ILE A 172 -11.53 -1.43 -13.33
C ILE A 172 -11.34 -2.84 -12.76
N PRO A 173 -10.10 -3.35 -12.56
CA PRO A 173 -9.92 -4.69 -12.01
C PRO A 173 -10.43 -4.80 -10.57
N LEU A 174 -10.30 -3.74 -9.76
CA LEU A 174 -10.85 -3.72 -8.40
C LEU A 174 -12.38 -3.86 -8.42
N LEU A 175 -13.08 -3.05 -9.22
CA LEU A 175 -14.54 -3.13 -9.36
C LEU A 175 -15.00 -4.50 -9.87
N ARG A 176 -14.34 -5.07 -10.87
CA ARG A 176 -14.62 -6.42 -11.38
C ARG A 176 -14.43 -7.48 -10.29
N SER A 177 -13.32 -7.44 -9.55
CA SER A 177 -13.04 -8.38 -8.44
C SER A 177 -14.07 -8.31 -7.31
N MET A 178 -14.56 -7.10 -7.00
CA MET A 178 -15.60 -6.90 -6.00
C MET A 178 -16.93 -7.51 -6.45
N ASN A 179 -17.28 -7.37 -7.73
CA ASN A 179 -18.47 -8.00 -8.30
C ASN A 179 -18.37 -9.54 -8.33
N ALA A 180 -17.19 -10.08 -8.62
CA ALA A 180 -16.93 -11.52 -8.55
C ALA A 180 -17.13 -12.05 -7.11
N LEU A 181 -16.55 -11.36 -6.13
CA LEU A 181 -16.68 -11.70 -4.71
C LEU A 181 -18.14 -11.61 -4.24
N ASP A 182 -18.85 -10.54 -4.60
CA ASP A 182 -20.26 -10.34 -4.30
C ASP A 182 -21.13 -11.49 -4.84
N THR A 183 -20.91 -11.86 -6.10
CA THR A 183 -21.65 -12.94 -6.77
C THR A 183 -21.48 -14.26 -6.04
N GLN A 184 -20.23 -14.66 -5.75
CA GLN A 184 -19.97 -15.96 -5.11
C GLN A 184 -20.34 -15.96 -3.62
N ALA A 185 -20.10 -14.88 -2.89
CA ALA A 185 -20.48 -14.77 -1.49
C ALA A 185 -22.01 -14.76 -1.31
N SER A 186 -22.74 -14.03 -2.15
CA SER A 186 -24.21 -14.03 -2.13
C SER A 186 -24.77 -15.42 -2.46
N ARG A 187 -24.22 -16.11 -3.47
CA ARG A 187 -24.58 -17.50 -3.78
C ARG A 187 -24.32 -18.45 -2.60
N ALA A 188 -23.18 -18.32 -1.93
CA ALA A 188 -22.86 -19.15 -0.77
C ALA A 188 -23.85 -18.89 0.38
N LEU A 189 -24.20 -17.62 0.63
CA LEU A 189 -25.19 -17.24 1.65
C LEU A 189 -26.60 -17.79 1.33
N ASP A 190 -27.01 -17.79 0.07
CA ASP A 190 -28.25 -18.42 -0.38
C ASP A 190 -28.27 -19.93 -0.06
N LEU A 191 -27.16 -20.64 -0.33
CA LEU A 191 -27.00 -22.07 -0.01
C LEU A 191 -27.01 -22.34 1.50
N LEU A 192 -26.45 -21.41 2.29
CA LEU A 192 -26.48 -21.46 3.76
C LEU A 192 -27.86 -21.10 4.35
N GLY A 193 -28.81 -20.64 3.53
CA GLY A 193 -30.16 -20.28 3.95
C GLY A 193 -30.27 -18.88 4.57
N GLU A 194 -29.30 -18.00 4.31
CA GLU A 194 -29.22 -16.62 4.80
C GLU A 194 -29.15 -15.63 3.62
N PRO A 195 -30.18 -15.56 2.75
CA PRO A 195 -30.13 -14.72 1.56
C PRO A 195 -29.97 -13.24 1.94
N VAL A 196 -29.01 -12.57 1.30
CA VAL A 196 -28.73 -11.14 1.47
C VAL A 196 -28.83 -10.42 0.14
N GLY A 197 -28.96 -9.10 0.16
CA GLY A 197 -29.06 -8.33 -1.10
C GLY A 197 -27.75 -8.22 -1.87
N ARG A 198 -26.65 -7.99 -1.15
CA ARG A 198 -25.31 -7.75 -1.72
C ARG A 198 -24.25 -7.98 -0.64
N VAL A 199 -23.07 -8.43 -1.03
CA VAL A 199 -21.86 -8.49 -0.22
C VAL A 199 -20.79 -7.58 -0.86
N TYR A 200 -20.07 -6.82 -0.04
CA TYR A 200 -18.96 -5.99 -0.50
C TYR A 200 -17.70 -6.27 0.31
N ALA A 201 -16.55 -6.17 -0.36
CA ALA A 201 -15.27 -6.15 0.31
C ALA A 201 -15.11 -4.83 1.08
N THR A 202 -14.49 -4.90 2.26
CA THR A 202 -14.10 -3.74 3.05
C THR A 202 -12.59 -3.63 3.16
N CYS A 203 -12.07 -2.41 3.25
CA CYS A 203 -10.65 -2.13 3.43
C CYS A 203 -10.44 -1.01 4.45
N GLY A 204 -9.54 -1.22 5.42
CA GLY A 204 -8.93 -0.17 6.23
C GLY A 204 -7.41 -0.19 6.03
N ALA A 205 -6.86 0.80 5.35
CA ALA A 205 -5.44 0.85 5.01
C ALA A 205 -4.66 1.72 6.01
N GLU A 206 -3.86 1.10 6.86
CA GLU A 206 -2.95 1.78 7.80
C GLU A 206 -1.77 2.35 7.01
N GLN A 207 -1.53 3.66 7.04
CA GLN A 207 -0.52 4.32 6.22
C GLN A 207 0.65 4.77 7.10
N GLU A 208 1.76 4.05 7.02
CA GLU A 208 3.03 4.47 7.61
C GLU A 208 3.81 5.38 6.66
N TYR A 209 4.60 6.29 7.24
CA TYR A 209 5.45 7.24 6.51
C TYR A 209 6.54 7.82 7.41
N PHE A 210 7.57 8.42 6.81
CA PHE A 210 8.59 9.20 7.52
C PHE A 210 8.42 10.70 7.27
N LEU A 211 8.76 11.52 8.27
CA LEU A 211 8.96 12.96 8.13
C LEU A 211 10.41 13.31 8.48
N ILE A 212 11.03 14.11 7.61
CA ILE A 212 12.29 14.79 7.89
C ILE A 212 12.17 16.27 7.59
N ASP A 213 13.12 17.07 8.08
CA ASP A 213 13.21 18.47 7.70
C ASP A 213 13.45 18.62 6.20
N GLU A 214 12.69 19.51 5.55
CA GLU A 214 12.78 19.77 4.11
C GLU A 214 14.18 20.24 3.70
N ALA A 215 14.88 21.00 4.55
CA ALA A 215 16.24 21.45 4.24
C ALA A 215 17.22 20.27 4.12
N PHE A 216 17.08 19.25 4.97
CA PHE A 216 17.90 18.04 4.85
C PHE A 216 17.51 17.20 3.63
N PHE A 217 16.22 17.15 3.30
CA PHE A 217 15.74 16.47 2.11
C PHE A 217 16.33 17.07 0.83
N GLU A 218 16.37 18.40 0.72
CA GLU A 218 16.96 19.12 -0.42
C GLU A 218 18.47 18.92 -0.57
N GLU A 219 19.18 18.75 0.55
CA GLU A 219 20.63 18.46 0.58
C GLU A 219 20.96 16.99 0.28
N ARG A 220 19.96 16.13 0.04
CA ARG A 220 20.11 14.69 -0.23
C ARG A 220 19.59 14.34 -1.64
N PRO A 221 20.46 14.39 -2.68
CA PRO A 221 20.07 14.05 -4.05
C PRO A 221 19.46 12.64 -4.19
N ASP A 222 19.89 11.68 -3.37
CA ASP A 222 19.31 10.35 -3.34
C ASP A 222 17.89 10.32 -2.78
N LEU A 223 17.59 11.08 -1.72
CA LEU A 223 16.22 11.20 -1.22
C LEU A 223 15.30 11.88 -2.25
N LEU A 224 15.78 12.92 -2.93
CA LEU A 224 15.02 13.62 -3.98
C LEU A 224 14.68 12.72 -5.17
N VAL A 225 15.62 11.86 -5.58
CA VAL A 225 15.50 11.06 -6.81
C VAL A 225 14.92 9.68 -6.55
N ALA A 226 15.35 9.00 -5.49
CA ALA A 226 14.98 7.62 -5.18
C ALA A 226 13.96 7.51 -4.03
N GLY A 227 13.68 8.58 -3.29
CA GLY A 227 12.82 8.54 -2.10
C GLY A 227 13.44 7.80 -0.90
N ARG A 228 14.70 7.39 -1.02
CA ARG A 228 15.47 6.67 0.00
C ARG A 228 16.94 7.06 -0.05
N THR A 229 17.62 6.79 1.05
CA THR A 229 19.07 6.97 1.15
C THR A 229 19.81 5.80 0.52
N LEU A 230 20.68 6.11 -0.45
CA LEU A 230 21.48 5.12 -1.19
C LEU A 230 22.84 4.90 -0.55
N VAL A 231 23.31 5.90 0.21
CA VAL A 231 24.47 5.85 1.10
C VAL A 231 24.10 6.49 2.44
N GLY A 232 24.79 6.11 3.50
CA GLY A 232 24.55 6.64 4.85
C GLY A 232 24.90 5.61 5.91
N ALA A 233 25.83 5.96 6.79
CA ALA A 233 26.22 5.17 7.94
C ALA A 233 25.14 5.21 9.04
N ALA A 234 24.96 4.07 9.71
CA ALA A 234 24.09 4.01 10.88
C ALA A 234 24.63 4.91 12.01
N PRO A 235 23.77 5.73 12.65
CA PRO A 235 24.17 6.55 13.78
C PRO A 235 24.43 5.67 15.03
N PRO A 236 25.17 6.17 16.04
CA PRO A 236 25.36 5.45 17.30
C PRO A 236 24.08 5.17 18.08
N ARG A 237 23.04 5.99 17.86
CA ARG A 237 21.67 5.79 18.32
C ARG A 237 20.77 5.80 17.10
N GLY A 238 20.19 4.65 16.77
CA GLY A 238 19.12 4.47 15.81
C GLY A 238 17.79 4.25 16.52
N GLN A 239 17.37 3.00 16.66
CA GLN A 239 16.09 2.62 17.27
C GLN A 239 16.24 1.67 18.46
N GLU A 240 17.43 1.52 19.03
CA GLU A 240 17.77 0.47 19.99
C GLU A 240 16.98 0.54 21.31
N PHE A 241 16.32 1.67 21.58
CA PHE A 241 15.52 1.88 22.78
C PHE A 241 14.01 1.75 22.57
N ASP A 242 13.55 1.60 21.32
CA ASP A 242 12.13 1.57 20.93
C ASP A 242 11.29 2.70 21.55
N ASP A 243 11.92 3.84 21.88
CA ASP A 243 11.34 4.91 22.70
C ASP A 243 10.53 5.92 21.89
N HIS A 244 10.57 5.82 20.56
CA HIS A 244 9.72 6.60 19.67
C HIS A 244 8.29 6.05 19.63
N TYR A 245 8.11 4.73 19.73
CA TYR A 245 6.82 4.06 19.61
C TYR A 245 5.86 4.48 20.74
N PHE A 246 4.72 5.08 20.37
CA PHE A 246 3.79 5.74 21.31
C PHE A 246 4.45 6.76 22.27
N GLY A 247 5.62 7.28 21.92
CA GLY A 247 6.29 8.37 22.61
C GLY A 247 5.57 9.72 22.44
N SER A 248 6.08 10.75 23.10
CA SER A 248 5.57 12.11 22.91
C SER A 248 5.87 12.61 21.48
N ILE A 249 4.83 13.03 20.76
CA ILE A 249 4.96 13.57 19.41
C ILE A 249 5.44 15.03 19.49
N PRO A 250 6.50 15.44 18.77
CA PRO A 250 6.96 16.83 18.77
C PRO A 250 5.88 17.81 18.30
N GLU A 251 5.83 19.02 18.87
CA GLU A 251 4.76 20.00 18.61
C GLU A 251 4.62 20.37 17.12
N ARG A 252 5.74 20.54 16.40
CA ARG A 252 5.74 20.78 14.95
C ARG A 252 5.06 19.64 14.18
N ILE A 253 5.29 18.40 14.58
CA ILE A 253 4.72 17.21 13.95
C ILE A 253 3.24 17.09 14.31
N MET A 254 2.86 17.37 15.55
CA MET A 254 1.44 17.42 15.96
C MET A 254 0.67 18.48 15.16
N ALA A 255 1.26 19.66 14.92
CA ALA A 255 0.65 20.70 14.10
C ALA A 255 0.46 20.25 12.65
N TYR A 256 1.45 19.56 12.07
CA TYR A 256 1.34 18.91 10.77
C TYR A 256 0.22 17.87 10.73
N MET A 257 0.18 16.94 11.70
CA MET A 257 -0.82 15.89 11.77
C MET A 257 -2.25 16.45 11.91
N ASN A 258 -2.42 17.51 12.71
CA ASN A 258 -3.72 18.21 12.84
C ASN A 258 -4.18 18.82 11.51
N ALA A 259 -3.25 19.39 10.73
CA ALA A 259 -3.56 19.95 9.42
C ALA A 259 -3.91 18.87 8.39
N VAL A 260 -3.20 17.72 8.43
CA VAL A 260 -3.52 16.54 7.63
C VAL A 260 -4.92 16.03 7.94
N GLU A 261 -5.25 15.81 9.22
CA GLU A 261 -6.59 15.35 9.63
C GLU A 261 -7.70 16.29 9.19
N ALA A 262 -7.53 17.60 9.39
CA ALA A 262 -8.54 18.58 8.98
C ALA A 262 -8.82 18.51 7.47
N GLU A 263 -7.78 18.31 6.66
CA GLU A 263 -7.89 18.18 5.21
C GLU A 263 -8.52 16.85 4.80
N LEU A 264 -8.11 15.74 5.43
CA LEU A 264 -8.67 14.41 5.21
C LEU A 264 -10.15 14.33 5.61
N TYR A 265 -10.52 14.87 6.77
CA TYR A 265 -11.90 14.99 7.19
C TYR A 265 -12.71 15.83 6.21
N SER A 266 -12.17 16.96 5.72
CA SER A 266 -12.87 17.75 4.70
C SER A 266 -13.18 16.95 3.44
N LEU A 267 -12.28 16.04 3.06
CA LEU A 267 -12.41 15.13 1.91
C LEU A 267 -13.19 13.85 2.22
N GLY A 268 -13.72 13.71 3.44
CA GLY A 268 -14.53 12.56 3.85
C GLY A 268 -13.74 11.31 4.25
N VAL A 269 -12.42 11.40 4.37
CA VAL A 269 -11.57 10.27 4.78
C VAL A 269 -11.70 10.08 6.30
N PRO A 270 -12.16 8.92 6.79
CA PRO A 270 -12.49 8.70 8.21
C PRO A 270 -11.27 8.28 9.03
N VAL A 271 -10.27 9.16 9.14
CA VAL A 271 -9.08 8.91 9.98
C VAL A 271 -9.49 8.77 11.45
N ALA A 272 -9.10 7.65 12.08
CA ALA A 272 -9.42 7.36 13.48
C ALA A 272 -8.20 7.43 14.40
N THR A 273 -7.04 6.99 13.91
CA THR A 273 -5.84 6.84 14.73
C THR A 273 -4.64 7.52 14.07
N ARG A 274 -3.77 8.08 14.92
CA ARG A 274 -2.43 8.52 14.57
C ARG A 274 -1.46 8.29 15.72
N HIS A 275 -0.21 7.98 15.41
CA HIS A 275 0.85 7.85 16.42
C HIS A 275 2.25 7.91 15.78
N ASN A 276 3.26 7.96 16.65
CA ASN A 276 4.63 7.61 16.29
C ASN A 276 4.73 6.10 16.06
N GLU A 277 5.53 5.73 15.07
CA GLU A 277 5.93 4.35 14.82
C GLU A 277 7.24 4.01 15.55
N VAL A 278 7.83 2.84 15.29
CA VAL A 278 9.03 2.36 15.99
C VAL A 278 10.28 3.16 15.62
N ALA A 279 10.50 3.46 14.34
CA ALA A 279 11.70 4.18 13.92
C ALA A 279 11.58 5.70 14.18
N PRO A 280 12.69 6.40 14.52
CA PRO A 280 12.70 7.84 14.66
C PRO A 280 12.17 8.54 13.39
N GLY A 281 11.27 9.51 13.58
CA GLY A 281 10.67 10.23 12.47
C GLY A 281 9.67 9.40 11.63
N GLN A 282 9.31 8.19 12.06
CA GLN A 282 8.24 7.38 11.48
C GLN A 282 6.92 7.64 12.21
N TYR A 283 5.83 7.66 11.45
CA TYR A 283 4.48 7.91 11.93
C TYR A 283 3.46 7.08 11.16
N GLU A 284 2.26 6.96 11.71
CA GLU A 284 1.14 6.26 11.09
C GLU A 284 -0.15 7.09 11.15
N PHE A 285 -0.98 6.96 10.11
CA PHE A 285 -2.40 7.26 10.14
C PHE A 285 -3.23 6.02 9.76
N ALA A 286 -4.27 5.72 10.55
CA ALA A 286 -5.19 4.62 10.28
C ALA A 286 -6.64 5.14 10.14
N PRO A 287 -7.28 4.94 8.98
CA PRO A 287 -8.71 5.21 8.80
C PRO A 287 -9.56 4.06 9.33
N ILE A 288 -10.82 4.37 9.66
CA ILE A 288 -11.87 3.36 9.78
C ILE A 288 -12.01 2.65 8.44
N PHE A 289 -12.31 1.36 8.45
CA PHE A 289 -12.54 0.62 7.22
C PHE A 289 -13.75 1.19 6.46
N GLU A 290 -13.70 1.10 5.13
CA GLU A 290 -14.78 1.52 4.24
C GLU A 290 -15.03 0.44 3.19
N ASN A 291 -15.99 0.67 2.31
CA ASN A 291 -16.09 -0.10 1.07
C ASN A 291 -14.74 -0.08 0.34
N ALA A 292 -14.25 -1.24 -0.12
CA ALA A 292 -12.90 -1.38 -0.66
C ALA A 292 -12.60 -0.42 -1.82
N ASN A 293 -13.59 -0.07 -2.65
CA ASN A 293 -13.42 0.88 -3.74
C ASN A 293 -13.15 2.31 -3.22
N VAL A 294 -13.96 2.76 -2.25
CA VAL A 294 -13.82 4.09 -1.63
C VAL A 294 -12.54 4.15 -0.81
N ALA A 295 -12.24 3.11 -0.03
CA ALA A 295 -11.01 3.01 0.74
C ALA A 295 -9.76 3.10 -0.14
N ALA A 296 -9.78 2.48 -1.33
CA ALA A 296 -8.66 2.55 -2.27
C ALA A 296 -8.45 3.97 -2.83
N ASP A 297 -9.53 4.70 -3.12
CA ASP A 297 -9.44 6.11 -3.52
C ASP A 297 -8.97 7.01 -2.37
N HIS A 298 -9.56 6.85 -1.19
CA HIS A 298 -9.18 7.58 0.02
C HIS A 298 -7.72 7.34 0.42
N GLN A 299 -7.19 6.14 0.18
CA GLN A 299 -5.78 5.82 0.41
C GLN A 299 -4.86 6.64 -0.51
N GLN A 300 -5.21 6.81 -1.79
CA GLN A 300 -4.46 7.68 -2.71
C GLN A 300 -4.55 9.16 -2.30
N VAL A 301 -5.75 9.60 -1.92
CA VAL A 301 -5.97 10.95 -1.36
C VAL A 301 -5.12 11.17 -0.12
N MET A 302 -5.03 10.18 0.77
CA MET A 302 -4.20 10.25 1.97
C MET A 302 -2.73 10.47 1.65
N MET A 303 -2.14 9.67 0.76
CA MET A 303 -0.75 9.85 0.34
C MET A 303 -0.49 11.25 -0.24
N MET A 304 -1.40 11.73 -1.09
CA MET A 304 -1.31 13.07 -1.68
C MET A 304 -1.36 14.15 -0.58
N VAL A 305 -2.31 14.07 0.35
CA VAL A 305 -2.47 15.05 1.44
C VAL A 305 -1.25 15.06 2.35
N LEU A 306 -0.72 13.89 2.74
CA LEU A 306 0.49 13.79 3.56
C LEU A 306 1.66 14.57 2.94
N GLN A 307 1.96 14.30 1.67
CA GLN A 307 3.05 14.97 0.95
C GLN A 307 2.79 16.47 0.75
N ARG A 308 1.56 16.86 0.42
CA ARG A 308 1.18 18.25 0.16
C ARG A 308 1.19 19.11 1.42
N VAL A 309 0.73 18.57 2.54
CA VAL A 309 0.69 19.29 3.82
C VAL A 309 2.10 19.42 4.40
N ALA A 310 2.98 18.42 4.22
CA ALA A 310 4.32 18.41 4.83
C ALA A 310 5.14 19.66 4.48
N LYS A 311 5.11 20.07 3.20
CA LYS A 311 5.79 21.27 2.71
C LYS A 311 5.35 22.57 3.40
N ARG A 312 4.09 22.66 3.85
CA ARG A 312 3.58 23.84 4.58
C ARG A 312 4.21 23.99 5.96
N PHE A 313 4.81 22.92 6.47
CA PHE A 313 5.48 22.86 7.77
C PHE A 313 7.01 22.73 7.64
N GLY A 314 7.57 22.95 6.44
CA GLY A 314 9.00 22.77 6.14
C GLY A 314 9.46 21.32 6.29
N LEU A 315 8.56 20.36 6.09
CA LEU A 315 8.84 18.93 6.23
C LEU A 315 8.75 18.25 4.86
N ALA A 316 9.55 17.20 4.68
CA ALA A 316 9.41 16.26 3.58
C ALA A 316 8.79 14.96 4.08
N CYS A 317 7.69 14.52 3.45
CA CYS A 317 7.04 13.25 3.71
C CYS A 317 7.58 12.16 2.77
N LEU A 318 8.20 11.13 3.34
CA LEU A 318 8.77 10.00 2.62
C LEU A 318 7.83 8.80 2.74
N LEU A 319 7.30 8.34 1.61
CA LEU A 319 6.40 7.19 1.51
C LEU A 319 7.11 5.89 1.10
N HIS A 320 8.41 5.96 0.79
CA HIS A 320 9.20 4.79 0.40
C HIS A 320 9.24 3.77 1.55
N GLU A 321 9.20 2.49 1.24
CA GLU A 321 9.07 1.37 2.20
C GLU A 321 10.31 1.22 3.10
N LYS A 322 11.46 1.70 2.64
CA LYS A 322 12.72 1.71 3.38
C LYS A 322 13.57 2.97 3.15
N PRO A 323 13.17 4.15 3.67
CA PRO A 323 13.87 5.40 3.40
C PRO A 323 15.29 5.41 3.99
N PHE A 324 15.46 4.81 5.18
CA PHE A 324 16.74 4.68 5.89
C PHE A 324 17.07 3.21 6.13
N ALA A 325 18.33 2.82 5.94
CA ALA A 325 18.75 1.46 6.22
C ALA A 325 19.01 1.23 7.72
N GLY A 326 18.82 0.00 8.18
CA GLY A 326 19.13 -0.39 9.56
C GLY A 326 18.05 -0.06 10.61
N ILE A 327 17.01 0.70 10.25
CA ILE A 327 15.85 0.99 11.11
C ILE A 327 14.55 0.41 10.50
N ASN A 328 13.41 0.45 11.20
CA ASN A 328 12.13 -0.05 10.69
C ASN A 328 11.78 0.59 9.33
N GLY A 329 11.08 -0.18 8.49
CA GLY A 329 10.55 0.32 7.22
C GLY A 329 9.09 0.73 7.37
N SER A 330 8.55 1.40 6.35
CA SER A 330 7.14 1.80 6.31
C SER A 330 6.28 0.77 5.57
N GLY A 331 5.28 0.23 6.25
CA GLY A 331 4.26 -0.66 5.70
C GLY A 331 2.98 0.05 5.27
N LYS A 332 2.08 -0.72 4.67
CA LYS A 332 0.67 -0.36 4.56
C LYS A 332 -0.21 -1.53 4.93
N HIS A 333 -0.61 -1.68 6.20
CA HIS A 333 -1.43 -2.83 6.56
C HIS A 333 -2.84 -2.69 5.95
N VAL A 334 -3.25 -3.68 5.17
CA VAL A 334 -4.57 -3.71 4.55
C VAL A 334 -5.48 -4.61 5.38
N ASN A 335 -6.34 -3.99 6.17
CA ASN A 335 -7.37 -4.67 6.94
C ASN A 335 -8.56 -5.00 6.03
N TRP A 336 -8.67 -6.26 5.61
CA TRP A 336 -9.64 -6.74 4.65
C TRP A 336 -10.72 -7.62 5.32
N SER A 337 -11.98 -7.41 4.90
CA SER A 337 -13.11 -8.26 5.29
C SER A 337 -14.23 -8.23 4.23
N MET A 338 -15.32 -8.95 4.47
CA MET A 338 -16.53 -9.00 3.66
C MET A 338 -17.74 -8.61 4.52
N SER A 339 -18.51 -7.64 4.08
CA SER A 339 -19.71 -7.17 4.76
C SER A 339 -20.94 -7.28 3.87
N THR A 340 -22.07 -7.66 4.45
CA THR A 340 -23.36 -7.64 3.76
C THR A 340 -23.88 -6.20 3.67
N SER A 341 -24.77 -5.94 2.73
CA SER A 341 -25.54 -4.68 2.62
C SER A 341 -26.37 -4.33 3.87
N THR A 342 -26.60 -5.30 4.77
CA THR A 342 -27.24 -5.06 6.08
C THR A 342 -26.25 -4.69 7.18
N GLY A 343 -24.94 -4.69 6.90
CA GLY A 343 -23.88 -4.34 7.84
C GLY A 343 -23.31 -5.53 8.61
N GLU A 344 -23.66 -6.76 8.27
CA GLU A 344 -23.13 -7.96 8.93
C GLU A 344 -21.76 -8.33 8.36
N ASN A 345 -20.79 -8.56 9.24
CA ASN A 345 -19.45 -8.99 8.85
C ASN A 345 -19.39 -10.53 8.75
N LEU A 346 -19.00 -11.05 7.60
CA LEU A 346 -18.93 -12.49 7.33
C LEU A 346 -17.73 -13.17 8.00
N LEU A 347 -16.74 -12.38 8.43
CA LEU A 347 -15.55 -12.84 9.15
C LEU A 347 -15.62 -12.55 10.66
N ASP A 348 -16.79 -12.19 11.18
CA ASP A 348 -17.01 -12.09 12.63
C ASP A 348 -17.26 -13.49 13.24
N PRO A 349 -16.37 -13.97 14.13
CA PRO A 349 -16.51 -15.27 14.78
C PRO A 349 -17.70 -15.32 15.75
N GLY A 350 -18.11 -14.18 16.32
CA GLY A 350 -19.00 -14.11 17.47
C GLY A 350 -18.43 -14.77 18.73
N ASP A 351 -19.28 -14.98 19.73
CA ASP A 351 -18.87 -15.53 21.03
C ASP A 351 -18.52 -17.04 20.98
N THR A 352 -19.09 -17.76 20.01
CA THR A 352 -18.93 -19.22 19.86
C THR A 352 -18.45 -19.59 18.45
N PRO A 353 -17.18 -19.33 18.11
CA PRO A 353 -16.64 -19.55 16.76
C PRO A 353 -16.79 -20.98 16.27
N HIS A 354 -16.62 -21.98 17.14
CA HIS A 354 -16.71 -23.41 16.80
C HIS A 354 -18.11 -23.85 16.30
N SER A 355 -19.17 -23.10 16.63
CA SER A 355 -20.54 -23.38 16.18
C SER A 355 -21.02 -22.43 15.08
N ASN A 356 -20.27 -21.37 14.76
CA ASN A 356 -20.63 -20.39 13.75
C ASN A 356 -20.22 -20.88 12.35
N LEU A 357 -21.08 -21.70 11.74
CA LEU A 357 -20.79 -22.34 10.44
C LEU A 357 -20.59 -21.34 9.31
N ARG A 358 -21.31 -20.20 9.33
CA ARG A 358 -21.13 -19.13 8.36
C ARG A 358 -19.72 -18.57 8.42
N PHE A 359 -19.28 -18.16 9.60
CA PHE A 359 -17.92 -17.68 9.83
C PHE A 359 -16.89 -18.73 9.41
N LEU A 360 -17.04 -19.98 9.86
CA LEU A 360 -16.09 -21.05 9.53
C LEU A 360 -16.01 -21.31 8.02
N PHE A 361 -17.13 -21.24 7.30
CA PHE A 361 -17.15 -21.37 5.84
C PHE A 361 -16.32 -20.28 5.17
N PHE A 362 -16.59 -19.01 5.47
CA PHE A 362 -15.87 -17.88 4.87
C PHE A 362 -14.41 -17.82 5.30
N CYS A 363 -14.10 -18.09 6.58
CA CYS A 363 -12.73 -18.17 7.07
C CYS A 363 -11.95 -19.30 6.38
N THR A 364 -12.58 -20.45 6.15
CA THR A 364 -11.97 -21.57 5.41
C THR A 364 -11.70 -21.20 3.97
N ALA A 365 -12.63 -20.50 3.31
CA ALA A 365 -12.43 -19.99 1.95
C ALA A 365 -11.19 -19.08 1.86
N VAL A 366 -11.00 -18.19 2.83
CA VAL A 366 -9.82 -17.32 2.88
C VAL A 366 -8.53 -18.13 3.06
N VAL A 367 -8.52 -19.14 3.94
CA VAL A 367 -7.35 -20.03 4.12
C VAL A 367 -7.02 -20.81 2.85
N GLN A 368 -8.04 -21.34 2.18
CA GLN A 368 -7.90 -22.03 0.90
C GLN A 368 -7.33 -21.10 -0.18
N ALA A 369 -7.87 -19.90 -0.31
CA ALA A 369 -7.44 -18.92 -1.30
C ALA A 369 -5.95 -18.56 -1.16
N VAL A 370 -5.51 -18.22 0.05
CA VAL A 370 -4.11 -17.87 0.32
C VAL A 370 -3.18 -19.06 0.10
N HIS A 371 -3.58 -20.28 0.50
CA HIS A 371 -2.75 -21.47 0.29
C HIS A 371 -2.54 -21.79 -1.21
N THR A 372 -3.60 -21.70 -2.01
CA THR A 372 -3.57 -22.03 -3.46
C THR A 372 -2.81 -20.99 -4.28
N HIS A 373 -2.95 -19.71 -3.92
CA HIS A 373 -2.47 -18.56 -4.70
C HIS A 373 -1.41 -17.72 -3.97
N GLN A 374 -0.52 -18.38 -3.21
CA GLN A 374 0.59 -17.72 -2.47
C GLN A 374 1.46 -16.85 -3.38
N ASP A 375 1.77 -17.38 -4.56
CA ASP A 375 2.53 -16.73 -5.62
C ASP A 375 1.84 -15.45 -6.12
N LEU A 376 0.55 -15.53 -6.44
CA LEU A 376 -0.19 -14.39 -6.94
C LEU A 376 -0.32 -13.29 -5.87
N LEU A 377 -0.55 -13.67 -4.61
CA LEU A 377 -0.60 -12.73 -3.49
C LEU A 377 0.78 -12.08 -3.26
N ARG A 378 1.88 -12.83 -3.37
CA ARG A 378 3.25 -12.30 -3.31
C ARG A 378 3.57 -11.37 -4.49
N ALA A 379 3.12 -11.69 -5.69
CA ALA A 379 3.28 -10.88 -6.89
C ALA A 379 2.50 -9.55 -6.78
N SER A 380 1.35 -9.56 -6.11
CA SER A 380 0.51 -8.37 -5.92
C SER A 380 1.19 -7.24 -5.14
N ILE A 381 2.21 -7.55 -4.33
CA ILE A 381 2.97 -6.60 -3.50
C ILE A 381 4.43 -6.42 -3.96
N ALA A 382 4.75 -6.90 -5.16
CA ALA A 382 6.11 -6.94 -5.68
C ALA A 382 6.53 -5.58 -6.26
N THR A 383 7.42 -4.87 -5.55
CA THR A 383 8.04 -3.63 -6.00
C THR A 383 9.50 -3.59 -5.55
N ALA A 384 10.35 -2.83 -6.27
CA ALA A 384 11.75 -2.66 -5.91
C ALA A 384 11.91 -2.12 -4.47
N ALA A 385 11.04 -1.18 -4.08
CA ALA A 385 11.07 -0.57 -2.77
C ALA A 385 10.67 -1.56 -1.64
N ASN A 386 9.65 -2.38 -1.86
CA ASN A 386 9.17 -3.34 -0.86
C ASN A 386 10.14 -4.52 -0.66
N ASP A 387 10.95 -4.87 -1.67
CA ASP A 387 12.06 -5.84 -1.53
C ASP A 387 13.09 -5.40 -0.46
N HIS A 388 13.22 -4.10 -0.18
CA HIS A 388 14.09 -3.59 0.89
C HIS A 388 13.46 -3.65 2.29
N ARG A 389 12.15 -3.91 2.38
CA ARG A 389 11.39 -3.91 3.62
C ARG A 389 11.12 -5.33 4.13
N LEU A 390 10.63 -6.22 3.27
CA LEU A 390 10.15 -7.55 3.67
C LEU A 390 11.26 -8.41 4.33
N GLY A 391 10.88 -9.13 5.39
CA GLY A 391 11.73 -10.11 6.08
C GLY A 391 12.67 -9.53 7.14
N ALA A 392 12.47 -8.29 7.59
CA ALA A 392 13.23 -7.67 8.66
C ALA A 392 12.41 -6.63 9.43
N ASN A 393 12.79 -6.35 10.68
CA ASN A 393 12.31 -5.21 11.48
C ASN A 393 10.77 -5.01 11.42
N GLU A 394 10.01 -6.01 11.90
CA GLU A 394 8.53 -6.05 11.93
C GLU A 394 7.82 -6.19 10.57
N ALA A 395 8.53 -6.10 9.44
CA ALA A 395 7.95 -6.45 8.14
C ALA A 395 7.94 -7.97 7.92
N PRO A 396 6.84 -8.56 7.43
CA PRO A 396 6.73 -10.01 7.27
C PRO A 396 7.72 -10.56 6.22
N PRO A 397 8.13 -11.84 6.30
CA PRO A 397 8.93 -12.48 5.27
C PRO A 397 8.13 -12.65 3.97
N ALA A 398 8.84 -12.99 2.89
CA ALA A 398 8.24 -13.27 1.58
C ALA A 398 7.47 -14.60 1.49
N ILE A 399 7.33 -15.33 2.60
CA ILE A 399 6.57 -16.58 2.72
C ILE A 399 5.16 -16.24 3.15
N LEU A 400 4.17 -16.43 2.27
CA LEU A 400 2.79 -16.05 2.52
C LEU A 400 2.11 -17.10 3.41
N SER A 401 2.10 -16.85 4.72
CA SER A 401 1.46 -17.68 5.74
C SER A 401 0.35 -16.95 6.49
N ILE A 402 -0.60 -17.72 7.03
CA ILE A 402 -1.73 -17.20 7.80
C ILE A 402 -1.50 -17.36 9.29
N PHE A 403 -1.71 -16.28 10.05
CA PHE A 403 -1.89 -16.34 11.50
C PHE A 403 -3.38 -16.39 11.86
N LEU A 404 -3.84 -17.42 12.55
CA LEU A 404 -5.23 -17.52 13.04
C LEU A 404 -5.36 -17.23 14.53
N GLY A 405 -4.25 -17.32 15.28
CA GLY A 405 -4.25 -17.24 16.73
C GLY A 405 -4.78 -18.50 17.41
N ASP A 406 -4.50 -18.61 18.72
CA ASP A 406 -4.67 -19.86 19.46
C ASP A 406 -6.10 -20.41 19.50
N GLN A 407 -7.10 -19.52 19.49
CA GLN A 407 -8.52 -19.90 19.57
C GLN A 407 -9.00 -20.54 18.26
N LEU A 408 -8.72 -19.90 17.12
CA LEU A 408 -9.16 -20.42 15.83
C LEU A 408 -8.30 -21.58 15.36
N SER A 409 -6.99 -21.57 15.64
CA SER A 409 -6.14 -22.72 15.36
C SER A 409 -6.59 -23.96 16.12
N ASP A 410 -6.99 -23.83 17.39
CA ASP A 410 -7.57 -24.93 18.16
C ASP A 410 -8.86 -25.49 17.52
N VAL A 411 -9.74 -24.61 17.04
CA VAL A 411 -10.96 -25.02 16.30
C VAL A 411 -10.60 -25.77 15.01
N PHE A 412 -9.63 -25.28 14.24
CA PHE A 412 -9.19 -25.89 12.99
C PHE A 412 -8.48 -27.24 13.23
N GLU A 413 -7.70 -27.35 14.30
CA GLU A 413 -7.06 -28.60 14.73
C GLU A 413 -8.11 -29.64 15.15
N GLN A 414 -9.13 -29.25 15.93
CA GLN A 414 -10.25 -30.14 16.29
C GLN A 414 -11.00 -30.65 15.05
N ILE A 415 -11.29 -29.78 14.08
CA ILE A 415 -11.94 -30.14 12.81
C ILE A 415 -11.05 -31.09 12.02
N THR A 416 -9.75 -30.82 11.92
CA THR A 416 -8.79 -31.67 11.22
C THR A 416 -8.79 -33.09 11.81
N ALA A 417 -8.71 -33.20 13.14
CA ALA A 417 -8.61 -34.46 13.87
C ALA A 417 -9.92 -35.27 13.91
N THR A 418 -11.06 -34.62 14.14
CA THR A 418 -12.32 -35.31 14.45
C THR A 418 -13.45 -35.05 13.45
N GLY A 419 -13.30 -34.08 12.55
CA GLY A 419 -14.33 -33.63 11.61
C GLY A 419 -15.34 -32.64 12.19
N THR A 420 -15.25 -32.29 13.47
CA THR A 420 -16.11 -31.30 14.13
C THR A 420 -15.36 -30.59 15.26
N ALA A 421 -15.57 -29.28 15.43
CA ALA A 421 -15.17 -28.59 16.66
C ALA A 421 -16.33 -28.60 17.67
N THR A 422 -16.03 -28.89 18.94
CA THR A 422 -17.02 -28.91 20.02
C THR A 422 -16.82 -27.80 21.04
N GLU A 423 -15.62 -27.23 21.11
CA GLU A 423 -15.29 -26.13 22.00
C GLU A 423 -14.32 -25.17 21.34
N SER A 424 -14.12 -24.02 21.97
CA SER A 424 -13.07 -23.06 21.59
C SER A 424 -12.49 -22.47 22.88
N LYS A 425 -11.17 -22.25 22.89
CA LYS A 425 -10.47 -21.64 24.02
C LYS A 425 -11.17 -20.34 24.45
N GLN A 426 -11.47 -20.23 25.74
CA GLN A 426 -12.19 -19.09 26.31
C GLN A 426 -11.22 -18.02 26.83
N SER A 427 -11.65 -16.77 26.75
CA SER A 427 -10.97 -15.63 27.38
C SER A 427 -11.12 -15.71 28.90
N GLY A 428 -10.02 -15.49 29.63
CA GLY A 428 -10.02 -15.36 31.09
C GLY A 428 -10.18 -13.91 31.53
N PHE A 429 -9.92 -13.63 32.82
CA PHE A 429 -9.67 -12.27 33.31
C PHE A 429 -8.21 -12.13 33.72
N LEU A 430 -7.60 -10.98 33.41
CA LEU A 430 -6.27 -10.61 33.85
C LEU A 430 -6.33 -10.10 35.30
N GLY A 431 -5.63 -10.77 36.20
CA GLY A 431 -5.37 -10.24 37.53
C GLY A 431 -4.22 -9.24 37.47
N LEU A 432 -4.51 -7.94 37.52
CA LEU A 432 -3.50 -6.88 37.50
C LEU A 432 -2.82 -6.63 38.86
N GLY A 433 -3.12 -7.45 39.87
CA GLY A 433 -2.49 -7.38 41.20
C GLY A 433 -2.81 -6.11 42.01
N SER A 434 -3.72 -5.26 41.53
CA SER A 434 -4.10 -4.00 42.17
C SER A 434 -5.62 -3.80 42.13
N PRO A 435 -6.27 -3.56 43.29
CA PRO A 435 -7.73 -3.40 43.35
C PRO A 435 -8.24 -2.06 42.81
N VAL A 436 -7.35 -1.09 42.54
CA VAL A 436 -7.73 0.18 41.92
C VAL A 436 -7.78 0.11 40.39
N LEU A 437 -7.26 -0.96 39.80
CA LEU A 437 -7.27 -1.17 38.35
C LEU A 437 -8.48 -2.03 37.95
N PRO A 438 -9.07 -1.78 36.77
CA PRO A 438 -10.18 -2.57 36.28
C PRO A 438 -9.72 -4.01 36.00
N THR A 439 -10.60 -4.97 36.25
CA THR A 439 -10.39 -6.34 35.77
C THR A 439 -10.49 -6.34 34.26
N LEU A 440 -9.38 -6.62 33.58
CA LEU A 440 -9.34 -6.65 32.12
C LEU A 440 -9.69 -8.05 31.60
N PRO A 441 -10.49 -8.18 30.55
CA PRO A 441 -10.66 -9.46 29.87
C PRO A 441 -9.34 -9.88 29.22
N ARG A 442 -8.95 -11.13 29.41
CA ARG A 442 -7.78 -11.75 28.76
C ARG A 442 -8.22 -12.37 27.45
N HIS A 443 -7.69 -11.94 26.31
CA HIS A 443 -7.95 -12.60 25.03
C HIS A 443 -7.45 -14.06 25.02
N ALA A 444 -8.05 -14.91 24.18
CA ALA A 444 -7.79 -16.35 24.13
C ALA A 444 -6.41 -16.74 23.53
N GLY A 445 -5.69 -15.77 22.96
CA GLY A 445 -4.34 -15.92 22.43
C GLY A 445 -3.67 -14.55 22.28
N ASP A 446 -2.36 -14.55 22.03
CA ASP A 446 -1.59 -13.33 21.73
C ASP A 446 -1.66 -12.99 20.23
N ARG A 447 -1.24 -11.78 19.84
CA ARG A 447 -1.15 -11.36 18.43
C ARG A 447 0.24 -11.67 17.88
N ASN A 448 0.33 -12.10 16.63
CA ASN A 448 1.61 -12.26 15.94
C ASN A 448 1.88 -11.04 15.08
N ARG A 449 3.08 -10.45 15.18
CA ARG A 449 3.52 -9.28 14.38
C ARG A 449 4.22 -9.66 13.06
N THR A 450 4.77 -10.87 12.98
CA THR A 450 5.67 -11.31 11.90
C THR A 450 4.94 -11.98 10.72
N SER A 451 3.67 -12.35 10.91
CA SER A 451 2.86 -12.99 9.86
C SER A 451 2.45 -11.98 8.78
N PRO A 452 2.52 -12.37 7.49
CA PRO A 452 2.09 -11.50 6.39
C PRO A 452 0.57 -11.34 6.32
N PHE A 453 -0.21 -12.34 6.74
CA PHE A 453 -1.67 -12.30 6.67
C PHE A 453 -2.27 -12.81 7.99
N ALA A 454 -2.76 -11.90 8.83
CA ALA A 454 -3.15 -12.23 10.20
C ALA A 454 -4.64 -12.01 10.45
N PHE A 455 -5.33 -13.00 11.01
CA PHE A 455 -6.67 -12.82 11.53
C PHE A 455 -6.62 -11.98 12.81
N THR A 456 -7.22 -10.80 12.79
CA THR A 456 -7.18 -9.83 13.91
C THR A 456 -8.51 -9.69 14.65
N GLY A 457 -9.31 -10.76 14.65
CA GLY A 457 -10.52 -10.91 15.47
C GLY A 457 -11.81 -10.92 14.67
N ASN A 458 -11.92 -10.12 13.60
CA ASN A 458 -13.09 -10.08 12.73
C ASN A 458 -12.76 -9.71 11.27
N LYS A 459 -11.48 -9.79 10.90
CA LYS A 459 -10.91 -9.38 9.62
C LYS A 459 -9.52 -9.99 9.47
N PHE A 460 -8.99 -10.00 8.25
CA PHE A 460 -7.59 -10.33 8.00
C PHE A 460 -6.79 -9.06 7.70
N GLU A 461 -5.60 -8.98 8.27
CA GLU A 461 -4.67 -7.88 8.09
C GLU A 461 -3.52 -8.33 7.18
N PHE A 462 -3.45 -7.76 5.98
CA PHE A 462 -2.38 -8.03 5.02
C PHE A 462 -1.24 -7.03 5.20
N ARG A 463 -0.16 -7.46 5.85
CA ARG A 463 0.97 -6.62 6.26
C ARG A 463 2.06 -6.47 5.20
N ALA A 464 2.03 -7.30 4.17
CA ALA A 464 3.07 -7.33 3.15
C ALA A 464 2.98 -6.18 2.14
N VAL A 465 1.87 -5.42 2.10
CA VAL A 465 1.68 -4.30 1.17
C VAL A 465 2.64 -3.15 1.52
N GLY A 466 3.26 -2.55 0.50
CA GLY A 466 4.22 -1.45 0.66
C GLY A 466 3.55 -0.10 0.94
N SER A 467 4.23 0.77 1.69
CA SER A 467 3.75 2.12 2.06
C SER A 467 3.54 3.06 0.85
N SER A 468 4.26 2.88 -0.25
CA SER A 468 4.11 3.70 -1.47
C SER A 468 3.10 3.12 -2.47
N GLN A 469 2.75 1.85 -2.33
CA GLN A 469 1.95 1.10 -3.29
C GLN A 469 0.45 1.42 -3.20
N SER A 470 -0.27 1.43 -4.33
CA SER A 470 -1.74 1.41 -4.32
C SER A 470 -2.28 0.11 -3.72
N VAL A 471 -3.28 0.20 -2.85
CA VAL A 471 -3.97 -0.99 -2.28
C VAL A 471 -4.86 -1.70 -3.28
N SER A 472 -5.19 -1.05 -4.41
CA SER A 472 -6.16 -1.56 -5.39
C SER A 472 -5.77 -2.91 -5.96
N PHE A 473 -4.51 -3.12 -6.37
CA PHE A 473 -4.09 -4.41 -6.97
C PHE A 473 -4.00 -5.55 -5.94
N PRO A 474 -3.42 -5.36 -4.73
CA PRO A 474 -3.56 -6.32 -3.63
C PRO A 474 -5.00 -6.70 -3.33
N LEU A 475 -5.93 -5.73 -3.30
CA LEU A 475 -7.36 -5.98 -3.09
C LEU A 475 -7.99 -6.72 -4.28
N THR A 476 -7.65 -6.37 -5.52
CA THR A 476 -8.09 -7.11 -6.73
C THR A 476 -7.72 -8.58 -6.61
N VAL A 477 -6.46 -8.87 -6.30
CA VAL A 477 -5.97 -10.25 -6.15
C VAL A 477 -6.73 -10.95 -5.03
N LEU A 478 -6.77 -10.37 -3.83
CA LEU A 478 -7.43 -10.96 -2.66
C LEU A 478 -8.91 -11.27 -2.92
N ASN A 479 -9.66 -10.31 -3.48
CA ASN A 479 -11.08 -10.49 -3.78
C ASN A 479 -11.29 -11.63 -4.79
N THR A 480 -10.47 -11.71 -5.85
CA THR A 480 -10.60 -12.73 -6.90
C THR A 480 -10.27 -14.13 -6.37
N ILE A 481 -9.15 -14.30 -5.65
CA ILE A 481 -8.76 -15.63 -5.13
C ILE A 481 -9.74 -16.12 -4.06
N VAL A 482 -10.32 -15.21 -3.28
CA VAL A 482 -11.35 -15.58 -2.30
C VAL A 482 -12.67 -15.88 -3.00
N ALA A 483 -13.05 -15.16 -4.06
CA ALA A 483 -14.21 -15.49 -4.87
C ALA A 483 -14.10 -16.92 -5.43
N GLU A 484 -12.91 -17.31 -5.90
CA GLU A 484 -12.65 -18.68 -6.37
C GLU A 484 -12.81 -19.72 -5.27
N ALA A 485 -12.22 -19.49 -4.10
CA ALA A 485 -12.37 -20.41 -2.98
C ALA A 485 -13.82 -20.52 -2.51
N ILE A 486 -14.58 -19.41 -2.52
CA ILE A 486 -16.01 -19.43 -2.20
C ILE A 486 -16.79 -20.24 -3.25
N ASP A 487 -16.52 -20.06 -4.54
CA ASP A 487 -17.16 -20.84 -5.60
C ASP A 487 -16.90 -22.34 -5.44
N ASP A 488 -15.63 -22.74 -5.24
CA ASP A 488 -15.27 -24.14 -5.05
C ASP A 488 -16.01 -24.75 -3.84
N LEU A 489 -16.01 -24.08 -2.69
CA LEU A 489 -16.71 -24.55 -1.50
C LEU A 489 -18.24 -24.56 -1.70
N ALA A 490 -18.81 -23.53 -2.33
CA ALA A 490 -20.23 -23.44 -2.62
C ALA A 490 -20.68 -24.54 -3.60
N THR A 491 -19.86 -24.85 -4.61
CA THR A 491 -20.12 -25.91 -5.59
C THR A 491 -20.03 -27.30 -4.94
N LYS A 492 -19.03 -27.54 -4.08
CA LYS A 492 -18.93 -28.77 -3.28
C LYS A 492 -20.13 -28.92 -2.33
N LEU A 493 -20.58 -27.82 -1.73
CA LEU A 493 -21.75 -27.79 -0.86
C LEU A 493 -23.02 -28.11 -1.65
N ASP A 494 -23.29 -27.41 -2.75
CA ASP A 494 -24.47 -27.63 -3.61
C ASP A 494 -24.55 -29.08 -4.11
N ALA A 495 -23.41 -29.67 -4.51
CA ALA A 495 -23.35 -31.07 -4.93
C ALA A 495 -23.74 -32.08 -3.84
N LYS A 496 -23.51 -31.75 -2.56
CA LYS A 496 -23.93 -32.56 -1.40
C LYS A 496 -25.36 -32.26 -0.97
N LEU A 497 -25.91 -31.10 -1.32
CA LEU A 497 -27.28 -30.71 -0.99
C LEU A 497 -28.27 -31.30 -1.99
N GLY A 498 -29.39 -31.85 -1.48
CA GLY A 498 -30.54 -32.21 -2.31
C GLY A 498 -31.43 -30.99 -2.61
N LYS A 499 -32.44 -31.13 -3.48
CA LYS A 499 -33.36 -30.03 -3.89
C LYS A 499 -34.05 -29.25 -2.76
N ARG A 500 -34.17 -29.83 -1.56
CA ARG A 500 -34.69 -29.20 -0.33
C ARG A 500 -34.03 -29.84 0.90
N PRO A 501 -32.84 -29.39 1.31
CA PRO A 501 -32.16 -29.97 2.46
C PRO A 501 -32.88 -29.55 3.76
N SER A 502 -33.00 -30.47 4.71
CA SER A 502 -33.36 -30.09 6.08
C SER A 502 -32.22 -29.27 6.71
N LYS A 503 -32.51 -28.41 7.69
CA LYS A 503 -31.46 -27.64 8.41
C LYS A 503 -30.31 -28.53 8.91
N LYS A 504 -30.64 -29.71 9.44
CA LYS A 504 -29.64 -30.68 9.92
C LYS A 504 -28.77 -31.26 8.79
N ALA A 505 -29.36 -31.49 7.61
CA ALA A 505 -28.63 -31.97 6.45
C ALA A 505 -27.69 -30.89 5.89
N LEU A 506 -28.16 -29.64 5.88
CA LEU A 506 -27.34 -28.48 5.50
C LEU A 506 -26.15 -28.32 6.45
N GLU A 507 -26.38 -28.28 7.76
CA GLU A 507 -25.30 -28.16 8.76
C GLU A 507 -24.26 -29.28 8.64
N ALA A 508 -24.70 -30.52 8.36
CA ALA A 508 -23.80 -31.65 8.16
C ALA A 508 -22.96 -31.50 6.88
N ALA A 509 -23.58 -31.12 5.76
CA ALA A 509 -22.88 -30.91 4.49
C ALA A 509 -21.87 -29.76 4.57
N VAL A 510 -22.23 -28.66 5.22
CA VAL A 510 -21.33 -27.51 5.44
C VAL A 510 -20.11 -27.93 6.27
N ARG A 511 -20.31 -28.68 7.36
CA ARG A 511 -19.21 -29.20 8.19
C ARG A 511 -18.27 -30.11 7.40
N GLU A 512 -18.82 -30.97 6.55
CA GLU A 512 -18.03 -31.88 5.72
C GLU A 512 -17.16 -31.10 4.72
N VAL A 513 -17.74 -30.14 4.00
CA VAL A 513 -17.01 -29.28 3.04
C VAL A 513 -15.91 -28.48 3.73
N ILE A 514 -16.20 -27.90 4.90
CA ILE A 514 -15.20 -27.19 5.72
C ILE A 514 -14.08 -28.13 6.15
N THR A 515 -14.42 -29.34 6.61
CA THR A 515 -13.43 -30.32 7.07
C THR A 515 -12.49 -30.74 5.96
N ASP A 516 -13.03 -31.04 4.78
CA ASP A 516 -12.25 -31.46 3.62
C ASP A 516 -11.26 -30.36 3.21
N SER A 517 -11.72 -29.10 3.13
CA SER A 517 -10.86 -27.97 2.78
C SER A 517 -9.82 -27.65 3.85
N ILE A 518 -10.17 -27.64 5.14
CA ILE A 518 -9.23 -27.42 6.25
C ILE A 518 -8.10 -28.47 6.21
N ARG A 519 -8.42 -29.75 5.98
CA ARG A 519 -7.40 -30.81 5.91
C ARG A 519 -6.39 -30.61 4.79
N GLU A 520 -6.82 -30.03 3.68
CA GLU A 520 -5.96 -29.77 2.53
C GLU A 520 -5.14 -28.48 2.68
N HIS A 521 -5.77 -27.40 3.18
CA HIS A 521 -5.21 -26.06 3.09
C HIS A 521 -4.58 -25.51 4.38
N THR A 522 -4.71 -26.19 5.53
CA THR A 522 -4.15 -25.70 6.81
C THR A 522 -2.61 -25.65 6.85
N LYS A 523 -1.91 -26.20 5.84
CA LYS A 523 -0.44 -26.10 5.72
C LYS A 523 0.06 -24.65 5.71
N VAL A 524 -0.73 -23.72 5.19
CA VAL A 524 -0.42 -22.28 5.15
C VAL A 524 -0.53 -21.59 6.52
N VAL A 525 -1.18 -22.23 7.50
CA VAL A 525 -1.39 -21.66 8.84
C VAL A 525 -0.14 -21.82 9.69
N PHE A 526 0.39 -20.72 10.19
CA PHE A 526 1.57 -20.68 11.05
C PHE A 526 1.44 -19.60 12.12
N ASN A 527 1.50 -20.01 13.39
CA ASN A 527 1.37 -19.11 14.53
C ASN A 527 2.68 -18.71 15.21
N GLY A 528 3.83 -19.22 14.74
CA GLY A 528 5.14 -19.00 15.33
C GLY A 528 5.88 -17.77 14.81
N ASP A 529 7.17 -17.69 15.11
CA ASP A 529 8.05 -16.62 14.64
C ASP A 529 8.38 -16.79 13.15
N GLY A 530 7.83 -15.89 12.33
CA GLY A 530 8.01 -15.86 10.89
C GLY A 530 9.45 -15.58 10.44
N TYR A 531 10.31 -15.05 11.29
CA TYR A 531 11.72 -14.76 10.97
C TYR A 531 12.66 -15.92 11.21
N SER A 532 12.22 -16.93 11.96
CA SER A 532 13.09 -18.03 12.33
C SER A 532 13.57 -18.82 11.11
N ASP A 533 14.86 -19.13 11.05
CA ASP A 533 15.42 -20.01 10.02
C ASP A 533 14.73 -21.39 10.02
N ALA A 534 14.26 -21.82 11.20
CA ALA A 534 13.45 -23.03 11.36
C ALA A 534 12.14 -22.94 10.56
N TRP A 535 11.40 -21.84 10.67
CA TRP A 535 10.18 -21.63 9.88
C TRP A 535 10.47 -21.58 8.39
N HIS A 536 11.52 -20.86 7.98
CA HIS A 536 11.89 -20.76 6.57
C HIS A 536 12.17 -22.14 5.94
N LYS A 537 12.82 -23.02 6.71
CA LYS A 537 13.09 -24.40 6.29
C LYS A 537 11.80 -25.23 6.27
N GLU A 538 11.04 -25.23 7.36
CA GLU A 538 9.79 -25.98 7.50
C GLU A 538 8.78 -25.61 6.40
N ALA A 539 8.56 -24.31 6.19
CA ALA A 539 7.62 -23.79 5.20
C ALA A 539 7.90 -24.34 3.81
N VAL A 540 9.16 -24.32 3.36
CA VAL A 540 9.53 -24.72 2.00
C VAL A 540 9.71 -26.23 1.89
N GLU A 541 10.52 -26.83 2.75
CA GLU A 541 10.94 -28.23 2.62
C GLU A 541 9.86 -29.23 3.07
N GLU A 542 9.08 -28.89 4.10
CA GLU A 542 8.10 -29.81 4.69
C GLU A 542 6.66 -29.50 4.25
N ARG A 543 6.31 -28.22 4.20
CA ARG A 543 4.94 -27.78 3.91
C ARG A 543 4.68 -27.43 2.44
N GLY A 544 5.74 -27.24 1.65
CA GLY A 544 5.65 -26.91 0.22
C GLY A 544 5.18 -25.48 -0.07
N LEU A 545 5.33 -24.56 0.90
CA LEU A 545 5.03 -23.14 0.73
C LEU A 545 6.10 -22.44 -0.11
N LEU A 546 5.71 -21.35 -0.77
CA LEU A 546 6.59 -20.60 -1.65
C LEU A 546 7.39 -19.54 -0.88
N ASN A 547 8.64 -19.32 -1.30
CA ASN A 547 9.51 -18.26 -0.77
C ASN A 547 10.11 -17.44 -1.92
N LEU A 548 9.26 -16.65 -2.58
CA LEU A 548 9.65 -15.78 -3.68
C LEU A 548 10.23 -14.47 -3.11
N LYS A 549 11.53 -14.51 -2.79
CA LYS A 549 12.20 -13.44 -2.02
C LYS A 549 12.20 -12.10 -2.76
N THR A 550 12.43 -12.12 -4.07
CA THR A 550 12.60 -10.89 -4.86
C THR A 550 11.43 -10.64 -5.79
N THR A 551 11.25 -9.37 -6.16
CA THR A 551 10.20 -8.94 -7.08
C THR A 551 10.26 -9.65 -8.44
N PRO A 552 11.42 -9.79 -9.12
CA PRO A 552 11.49 -10.58 -10.36
C PRO A 552 11.04 -12.04 -10.20
N ASP A 553 11.40 -12.70 -9.09
CA ASP A 553 10.97 -14.08 -8.81
C ASP A 553 9.44 -14.17 -8.65
N ALA A 554 8.83 -13.16 -8.01
CA ALA A 554 7.39 -13.09 -7.81
C ALA A 554 6.65 -12.76 -9.13
N LEU A 555 7.10 -11.76 -9.87
CA LEU A 555 6.47 -11.33 -11.12
C LEU A 555 6.53 -12.41 -12.21
N ALA A 556 7.53 -13.28 -12.17
CA ALA A 556 7.62 -14.43 -13.09
C ALA A 556 6.36 -15.31 -13.05
N THR A 557 5.75 -15.46 -11.87
CA THR A 557 4.57 -16.31 -11.63
C THR A 557 3.23 -15.65 -12.00
N LEU A 558 3.20 -14.34 -12.26
CA LEU A 558 1.95 -13.59 -12.46
C LEU A 558 1.12 -14.13 -13.64
N THR A 559 1.80 -14.68 -14.65
CA THR A 559 1.22 -15.23 -15.88
C THR A 559 1.26 -16.77 -15.91
N ASP A 560 1.44 -17.43 -14.76
CA ASP A 560 1.33 -18.89 -14.70
C ASP A 560 -0.10 -19.31 -15.06
N ALA A 561 -0.25 -20.46 -15.75
CA ALA A 561 -1.55 -20.89 -16.29
C ALA A 561 -2.68 -20.93 -15.24
N LYS A 562 -2.37 -21.29 -13.99
CA LYS A 562 -3.35 -21.27 -12.89
C LYS A 562 -3.80 -19.85 -12.50
N ASN A 563 -2.89 -18.87 -12.60
CA ASN A 563 -3.15 -17.48 -12.22
C ASN A 563 -3.93 -16.77 -13.33
N VAL A 564 -3.62 -17.05 -14.60
CA VAL A 564 -4.44 -16.59 -15.73
C VAL A 564 -5.86 -17.16 -15.63
N ALA A 565 -5.98 -18.47 -15.40
CA ALA A 565 -7.27 -19.15 -15.34
C ALA A 565 -8.21 -18.58 -14.27
N VAL A 566 -7.70 -18.22 -13.08
CA VAL A 566 -8.55 -17.65 -12.02
C VAL A 566 -9.07 -16.26 -12.42
N PHE A 567 -8.26 -15.40 -13.03
CA PHE A 567 -8.75 -14.08 -13.44
C PHE A 567 -9.77 -14.14 -14.59
N GLU A 568 -9.56 -15.03 -15.56
CA GLU A 568 -10.47 -15.22 -16.69
C GLU A 568 -11.79 -15.86 -16.25
N ALA A 569 -11.76 -16.83 -15.32
CA ALA A 569 -12.95 -17.50 -14.81
C ALA A 569 -13.97 -16.55 -14.16
N TYR A 570 -13.49 -15.42 -13.62
CA TYR A 570 -14.31 -14.41 -12.95
C TYR A 570 -14.40 -13.08 -13.70
N ASP A 571 -13.98 -13.03 -14.97
CA ASP A 571 -14.00 -11.83 -15.82
C ASP A 571 -13.32 -10.61 -15.16
N VAL A 572 -12.23 -10.83 -14.42
CA VAL A 572 -11.54 -9.76 -13.68
C VAL A 572 -10.39 -9.17 -14.51
N LEU A 573 -9.50 -10.03 -15.00
CA LEU A 573 -8.40 -9.67 -15.90
C LEU A 573 -8.27 -10.72 -17.00
N THR A 574 -7.93 -10.29 -18.21
CA THR A 574 -7.56 -11.18 -19.32
C THR A 574 -6.08 -11.58 -19.26
N GLU A 575 -5.69 -12.63 -19.98
CA GLU A 575 -4.28 -13.01 -20.14
C GLU A 575 -3.42 -11.82 -20.61
N ALA A 576 -3.88 -11.09 -21.64
CA ALA A 576 -3.18 -9.93 -22.17
C ALA A 576 -3.05 -8.79 -21.13
N GLU A 577 -4.09 -8.56 -20.32
CA GLU A 577 -4.06 -7.58 -19.23
C GLU A 577 -3.07 -7.96 -18.12
N LEU A 578 -2.86 -9.25 -17.86
CA LEU A 578 -1.87 -9.76 -16.91
C LEU A 578 -0.45 -9.68 -17.46
N GLU A 579 -0.22 -10.08 -18.71
CA GLU A 579 1.06 -9.94 -19.40
C GLU A 579 1.53 -8.49 -19.40
N SER A 580 0.63 -7.57 -19.73
CA SER A 580 0.91 -6.13 -19.69
C SER A 580 1.35 -5.64 -18.32
N ARG A 581 0.65 -6.07 -17.25
CA ARG A 581 1.03 -5.72 -15.87
C ARG A 581 2.38 -6.30 -15.49
N LYS A 582 2.65 -7.55 -15.87
CA LYS A 582 3.96 -8.19 -15.64
C LYS A 582 5.09 -7.38 -16.29
N ASP A 583 4.91 -6.99 -17.54
CA ASP A 583 5.90 -6.22 -18.30
C ASP A 583 6.11 -4.84 -17.68
N ILE A 584 5.02 -4.11 -17.39
CA ILE A 584 5.09 -2.77 -16.77
C ILE A 584 5.80 -2.82 -15.41
N LEU A 585 5.44 -3.79 -14.56
CA LEU A 585 6.05 -3.92 -13.22
C LEU A 585 7.52 -4.33 -13.30
N SER A 586 7.88 -5.19 -14.25
CA SER A 586 9.28 -5.61 -14.47
C SER A 586 10.13 -4.45 -15.02
N GLU A 587 9.57 -3.65 -15.93
CA GLU A 587 10.20 -2.44 -16.45
C GLU A 587 10.37 -1.39 -15.34
N GLN A 588 9.32 -1.11 -14.56
CA GLN A 588 9.39 -0.18 -13.43
C GLN A 588 10.44 -0.61 -12.40
N TYR A 589 10.55 -1.91 -12.10
CA TYR A 589 11.60 -2.45 -11.24
C TYR A 589 13.00 -2.15 -11.79
N ALA A 590 13.22 -2.45 -13.08
CA ALA A 590 14.51 -2.21 -13.73
C ALA A 590 14.87 -0.72 -13.79
N LEU A 591 13.92 0.13 -14.16
CA LEU A 591 14.10 1.59 -14.23
C LEU A 591 14.41 2.18 -12.86
N THR A 592 13.68 1.78 -11.82
CA THR A 592 13.91 2.24 -10.43
C THR A 592 15.34 1.93 -10.01
N LEU A 593 15.78 0.67 -10.15
CA LEU A 593 17.13 0.27 -9.76
C LEU A 593 18.21 0.92 -10.62
N ASN A 594 17.96 1.16 -11.91
CA ASN A 594 18.91 1.90 -12.73
C ASN A 594 19.05 3.35 -12.28
N VAL A 595 17.96 4.03 -11.92
CA VAL A 595 17.96 5.39 -11.39
C VAL A 595 18.71 5.45 -10.05
N GLU A 596 18.46 4.49 -9.15
CA GLU A 596 19.23 4.35 -7.91
C GLU A 596 20.72 4.15 -8.19
N ALA A 597 21.06 3.26 -9.11
CA ALA A 597 22.45 2.97 -9.48
C ALA A 597 23.15 4.18 -10.12
N ALA A 598 22.45 4.92 -10.98
CA ALA A 598 22.96 6.16 -11.58
C ALA A 598 23.22 7.24 -10.54
N THR A 599 22.27 7.41 -9.62
CA THR A 599 22.33 8.42 -8.56
C THR A 599 23.46 8.11 -7.59
N THR A 600 23.57 6.84 -7.16
CA THR A 600 24.66 6.36 -6.32
C THR A 600 26.02 6.59 -6.97
N GLU A 601 26.16 6.24 -8.25
CA GLU A 601 27.41 6.45 -8.99
C GLU A 601 27.78 7.93 -9.09
N SER A 602 26.80 8.79 -9.40
CA SER A 602 26.99 10.24 -9.48
C SER A 602 27.44 10.81 -8.14
N MET A 603 26.68 10.56 -7.06
CA MET A 603 26.98 11.07 -5.72
C MET A 603 28.34 10.59 -5.21
N ALA A 604 28.63 9.30 -5.36
CA ALA A 604 29.91 8.74 -4.94
C ALA A 604 31.09 9.40 -5.66
N LYS A 605 30.96 9.69 -6.97
CA LYS A 605 32.02 10.32 -7.77
C LYS A 605 32.17 11.81 -7.54
N THR A 606 31.07 12.54 -7.36
CA THR A 606 31.07 14.01 -7.35
C THR A 606 31.03 14.62 -5.95
N MET A 607 30.64 13.84 -4.93
CA MET A 607 30.51 14.31 -3.56
C MET A 607 31.43 13.54 -2.61
N VAL A 608 31.22 12.23 -2.45
CA VAL A 608 31.92 11.42 -1.43
C VAL A 608 33.41 11.29 -1.73
N LEU A 609 33.78 10.88 -2.95
CA LEU A 609 35.17 10.68 -3.33
C LEU A 609 36.00 11.98 -3.23
N PRO A 610 35.53 13.14 -3.72
CA PRO A 610 36.22 14.41 -3.52
C PRO A 610 36.41 14.80 -2.05
N ALA A 611 35.39 14.58 -1.20
CA ALA A 611 35.48 14.86 0.23
C ALA A 611 36.56 14.00 0.90
N ALA A 612 36.57 12.69 0.63
CA ALA A 612 37.58 11.76 1.15
C ALA A 612 39.00 12.10 0.68
N LEU A 613 39.18 12.52 -0.58
CA LEU A 613 40.48 12.91 -1.11
C LEU A 613 41.00 14.24 -0.50
N ARG A 614 40.10 15.20 -0.23
CA ARG A 614 40.48 16.43 0.49
C ARG A 614 40.95 16.13 1.90
N TYR A 615 40.20 15.28 2.62
CA TYR A 615 40.61 14.87 3.96
C TYR A 615 41.95 14.12 3.96
N LEU A 616 42.18 13.23 2.99
CA LEU A 616 43.47 12.55 2.83
C LEU A 616 44.63 13.54 2.61
N ALA A 617 44.40 14.62 1.85
CA ALA A 617 45.38 15.68 1.67
C ALA A 617 45.67 16.43 2.99
N GLU A 618 44.63 16.79 3.76
CA GLU A 618 44.79 17.46 5.06
C GLU A 618 45.56 16.60 6.08
N ILE A 619 45.30 15.29 6.13
CA ILE A 619 46.08 14.36 6.97
C ILE A 619 47.54 14.35 6.52
N GLY A 620 47.79 14.32 5.21
CA GLY A 620 49.14 14.32 4.63
C GLY A 620 49.93 15.59 5.00
N GLU A 621 49.35 16.76 4.79
CA GLU A 621 49.95 18.06 5.14
C GLU A 621 50.22 18.18 6.65
N GLY A 622 49.28 17.70 7.48
CA GLY A 622 49.44 17.67 8.93
C GLY A 622 50.54 16.72 9.39
N ALA A 623 50.66 15.54 8.77
CA ALA A 623 51.70 14.56 9.07
C ALA A 623 53.09 15.08 8.66
N GLU A 624 53.22 15.68 7.48
CA GLU A 624 54.49 16.29 7.01
C GLU A 624 54.95 17.39 7.97
N SER A 625 54.04 18.30 8.34
CA SER A 625 54.33 19.37 9.31
C SER A 625 54.76 18.85 10.68
N ALA A 626 54.19 17.74 11.15
CA ALA A 626 54.55 17.12 12.41
C ALA A 626 55.90 16.39 12.35
N GLU A 627 56.22 15.75 11.23
CA GLU A 627 57.54 15.13 10.98
C GLU A 627 58.66 16.17 10.97
N ASP A 628 58.42 17.32 10.33
CA ASP A 628 59.37 18.45 10.31
C ASP A 628 59.67 18.99 11.72
N LEU A 629 58.73 18.86 12.65
CA LEU A 629 58.88 19.21 14.07
C LEU A 629 59.48 18.08 14.92
N GLY A 630 59.75 16.90 14.34
CA GLY A 630 60.29 15.73 15.03
C GLY A 630 59.29 14.99 15.92
N LEU A 631 57.98 15.10 15.64
CA LEU A 631 56.92 14.42 16.39
C LEU A 631 56.65 13.01 15.82
N ASP A 632 56.08 12.12 16.65
CA ASP A 632 55.63 10.79 16.20
C ASP A 632 54.33 10.91 15.39
N THR A 633 54.37 10.50 14.12
CA THR A 633 53.25 10.56 13.17
C THR A 633 52.60 9.21 12.88
N SER A 634 52.91 8.17 13.67
CA SER A 634 52.35 6.82 13.49
C SER A 634 50.82 6.78 13.44
N GLY A 635 50.14 7.56 14.29
CA GLY A 635 48.67 7.68 14.28
C GLY A 635 48.11 8.36 13.02
N ALA A 636 48.74 9.42 12.53
CA ALA A 636 48.32 10.11 11.31
C ALA A 636 48.49 9.22 10.07
N LYS A 637 49.58 8.45 10.01
CA LYS A 637 49.81 7.46 8.94
C LYS A 637 48.75 6.37 8.93
N ALA A 638 48.42 5.80 10.10
CA ALA A 638 47.39 4.77 10.21
C ALA A 638 46.00 5.28 9.75
N LEU A 639 45.65 6.53 10.11
CA LEU A 639 44.42 7.16 9.66
C LEU A 639 44.41 7.38 8.13
N ALA A 640 45.50 7.90 7.56
CA ALA A 640 45.65 8.05 6.11
C ALA A 640 45.53 6.71 5.35
N GLU A 641 46.14 5.64 5.88
CA GLU A 641 46.04 4.29 5.33
C GLU A 641 44.60 3.75 5.34
N GLY A 642 43.85 4.02 6.42
CA GLY A 642 42.44 3.71 6.53
C GLY A 642 41.61 4.40 5.45
N VAL A 643 41.74 5.73 5.33
CA VAL A 643 41.02 6.54 4.34
C VAL A 643 41.38 6.10 2.92
N VAL A 644 42.67 5.93 2.59
CA VAL A 644 43.08 5.57 1.22
C VAL A 644 42.59 4.16 0.84
N THR A 645 42.51 3.24 1.80
CA THR A 645 41.96 1.90 1.59
C THR A 645 40.49 1.98 1.18
N GLN A 646 39.68 2.80 1.86
CA GLN A 646 38.27 2.98 1.50
C GLN A 646 38.10 3.75 0.18
N VAL A 647 38.95 4.75 -0.11
CA VAL A 647 38.98 5.43 -1.41
C VAL A 647 39.23 4.44 -2.56
N ASN A 648 40.22 3.56 -2.40
CA ASN A 648 40.53 2.53 -3.40
C ASN A 648 39.38 1.52 -3.55
N ALA A 649 38.76 1.11 -2.43
CA ALA A 649 37.60 0.23 -2.44
C ALA A 649 36.42 0.88 -3.18
N LEU A 650 36.14 2.16 -2.92
CA LEU A 650 35.08 2.93 -3.57
C LEU A 650 35.32 3.04 -5.08
N GLN A 651 36.53 3.41 -5.53
CA GLN A 651 36.85 3.48 -6.95
C GLN A 651 36.67 2.13 -7.66
N LYS A 652 37.12 1.04 -7.03
CA LYS A 652 36.91 -0.32 -7.55
C LYS A 652 35.43 -0.68 -7.64
N ALA A 653 34.66 -0.40 -6.59
CA ALA A 653 33.23 -0.68 -6.53
C ALA A 653 32.46 0.11 -7.61
N LEU A 654 32.79 1.38 -7.84
CA LEU A 654 32.23 2.20 -8.91
C LEU A 654 32.52 1.61 -10.30
N GLY A 655 33.75 1.13 -10.53
CA GLY A 655 34.09 0.43 -11.76
C GLY A 655 33.30 -0.86 -11.97
N THR A 656 33.01 -1.60 -10.90
CA THR A 656 32.13 -2.78 -10.94
C THR A 656 30.68 -2.39 -11.23
N LEU A 657 30.15 -1.35 -10.56
CA LEU A 657 28.79 -0.87 -10.74
C LEU A 657 28.54 -0.41 -12.18
N ALA A 658 29.43 0.41 -12.74
CA ALA A 658 29.31 0.90 -14.12
C ALA A 658 29.26 -0.27 -15.14
N LYS A 659 30.09 -1.31 -14.94
CA LYS A 659 30.08 -2.51 -15.79
C LYS A 659 28.79 -3.33 -15.61
N ALA A 660 28.32 -3.47 -14.37
CA ALA A 660 27.09 -4.21 -14.08
C ALA A 660 25.87 -3.55 -14.73
N ARG A 661 25.73 -2.22 -14.60
CA ARG A 661 24.65 -1.43 -15.22
C ARG A 661 24.66 -1.56 -16.75
N ALA A 662 25.83 -1.37 -17.37
CA ALA A 662 25.97 -1.49 -18.82
C ALA A 662 25.66 -2.90 -19.35
N ALA A 663 25.89 -3.94 -18.54
CA ALA A 663 25.52 -5.31 -18.86
C ALA A 663 24.04 -5.60 -18.65
N ALA A 664 23.41 -5.01 -17.62
CA ALA A 664 21.99 -5.19 -17.33
C ALA A 664 21.10 -4.65 -18.46
N HIS A 665 21.37 -3.45 -18.97
CA HIS A 665 20.64 -2.86 -20.11
C HIS A 665 20.74 -3.65 -21.43
N LYS A 666 21.62 -4.65 -21.50
CA LYS A 666 21.79 -5.52 -22.68
C LYS A 666 21.28 -6.93 -22.42
N ALA A 667 20.76 -7.21 -21.23
CA ALA A 667 20.23 -8.50 -20.88
C ALA A 667 18.87 -8.72 -21.57
N ALA A 668 18.54 -9.99 -21.82
CA ALA A 668 17.21 -10.36 -22.31
C ALA A 668 16.13 -10.07 -21.26
N ASP A 669 16.45 -10.28 -19.99
CA ASP A 669 15.64 -9.89 -18.85
C ASP A 669 16.44 -8.88 -18.01
N GLU A 670 16.13 -7.61 -18.19
CA GLU A 670 16.79 -6.51 -17.48
C GLU A 670 16.49 -6.57 -15.98
N SER A 671 15.28 -6.95 -15.58
CA SER A 671 14.86 -7.02 -14.17
C SER A 671 15.69 -8.04 -13.39
N MET A 672 15.91 -9.24 -13.97
CA MET A 672 16.77 -10.27 -13.40
C MET A 672 18.23 -9.84 -13.37
N ALA A 673 18.71 -9.16 -14.41
CA ALA A 673 20.08 -8.67 -14.44
C ALA A 673 20.33 -7.55 -13.40
N MET A 674 19.34 -6.70 -13.12
CA MET A 674 19.40 -5.70 -12.05
C MET A 674 19.54 -6.38 -10.69
N LYS A 675 18.70 -7.39 -10.41
CA LYS A 675 18.75 -8.22 -9.20
C LYS A 675 20.11 -8.88 -9.02
N ASP A 676 20.59 -9.61 -10.03
CA ASP A 676 21.74 -10.50 -9.87
C ASP A 676 23.09 -9.77 -9.93
N LYS A 677 23.16 -8.62 -10.60
CA LYS A 677 24.44 -7.93 -10.89
C LYS A 677 24.51 -6.51 -10.33
N VAL A 678 23.44 -5.72 -10.46
CA VAL A 678 23.46 -4.29 -10.09
C VAL A 678 23.27 -4.10 -8.60
N ILE A 679 22.30 -4.77 -7.97
CA ILE A 679 22.09 -4.69 -6.51
C ILE A 679 23.35 -5.08 -5.73
N PRO A 680 24.03 -6.21 -6.00
CA PRO A 680 25.27 -6.55 -5.30
C PRO A 680 26.40 -5.54 -5.50
N ALA A 681 26.43 -4.84 -6.65
CA ALA A 681 27.41 -3.79 -6.90
C ALA A 681 27.08 -2.49 -6.15
N LEU A 682 25.80 -2.11 -6.07
CA LEU A 682 25.30 -1.01 -5.24
C LEU A 682 25.71 -1.18 -3.78
N THR A 683 25.48 -2.37 -3.21
CA THR A 683 25.83 -2.68 -1.82
C THR A 683 27.33 -2.48 -1.54
N LYS A 684 28.20 -2.78 -2.51
CA LYS A 684 29.66 -2.56 -2.36
C LYS A 684 30.03 -1.08 -2.38
N VAL A 685 29.38 -0.28 -3.25
CA VAL A 685 29.59 1.17 -3.26
C VAL A 685 29.12 1.78 -1.94
N ARG A 686 27.93 1.41 -1.49
CA ARG A 686 27.40 1.84 -0.19
C ARG A 686 28.35 1.49 0.96
N ALA A 687 28.82 0.24 1.05
CA ALA A 687 29.72 -0.17 2.12
C ALA A 687 31.00 0.69 2.20
N ALA A 688 31.58 1.07 1.06
CA ALA A 688 32.75 1.94 1.01
C ALA A 688 32.41 3.40 1.38
N CYS A 689 31.26 3.92 0.93
CA CYS A 689 30.79 5.26 1.31
C CYS A 689 30.49 5.35 2.81
N ASP A 690 29.78 4.37 3.37
CA ASP A 690 29.42 4.33 4.79
C ASP A 690 30.66 4.16 5.69
N ALA A 691 31.71 3.50 5.19
CA ALA A 691 33.00 3.45 5.88
C ALA A 691 33.73 4.80 5.86
N LEU A 692 33.69 5.51 4.72
CA LEU A 692 34.27 6.86 4.61
C LEU A 692 33.54 7.88 5.49
N GLU A 693 32.21 7.80 5.61
CA GLU A 693 31.42 8.69 6.48
C GLU A 693 31.89 8.66 7.94
N LYS A 694 32.39 7.52 8.41
CA LYS A 694 32.87 7.34 9.80
C LYS A 694 34.26 7.92 10.04
N GLU A 695 35.02 8.15 8.98
CA GLU A 695 36.42 8.60 9.06
C GLU A 695 36.55 10.09 8.67
N VAL A 696 35.75 10.56 7.70
CA VAL A 696 35.82 11.93 7.19
C VAL A 696 35.19 12.92 8.19
N PRO A 697 35.86 14.05 8.48
CA PRO A 697 35.35 15.10 9.36
C PRO A 697 33.99 15.64 8.91
N ALA A 698 33.14 16.00 9.87
CA ALA A 698 31.76 16.45 9.62
C ALA A 698 31.68 17.74 8.78
N ASP A 699 32.67 18.62 8.86
CA ASP A 699 32.77 19.86 8.08
C ASP A 699 33.18 19.61 6.62
N LEU A 700 33.80 18.47 6.33
CA LEU A 700 34.13 18.04 4.97
C LEU A 700 33.08 17.09 4.37
N TRP A 701 32.28 16.44 5.20
CA TRP A 701 31.29 15.47 4.74
C TRP A 701 30.13 16.16 4.00
N PRO A 702 29.82 15.75 2.75
CA PRO A 702 28.96 16.55 1.87
C PRO A 702 27.46 16.26 1.99
N LEU A 703 27.05 15.31 2.84
CA LEU A 703 25.67 14.83 2.94
C LEU A 703 25.19 14.91 4.39
N PRO A 704 23.94 15.34 4.66
CA PRO A 704 23.33 15.15 5.96
C PRO A 704 23.42 13.69 6.43
N THR A 705 23.92 13.50 7.66
CA THR A 705 24.04 12.16 8.26
C THR A 705 22.67 11.68 8.74
N TYR A 706 22.53 10.36 8.99
CA TYR A 706 21.30 9.82 9.58
C TYR A 706 21.01 10.45 10.95
N ARG A 707 22.04 10.75 11.75
CA ARG A 707 21.87 11.43 13.03
C ARG A 707 21.17 12.78 12.84
N ASP A 708 21.59 13.54 11.84
CA ASP A 708 21.06 14.87 11.59
C ASP A 708 19.60 14.78 11.11
N MET A 709 19.33 13.90 10.15
CA MET A 709 17.98 13.76 9.60
C MET A 709 16.94 13.19 10.56
N LEU A 710 17.34 12.28 11.46
CA LEU A 710 16.40 11.53 12.32
C LEU A 710 16.20 12.14 13.71
N PHE A 711 17.17 12.93 14.21
CA PHE A 711 17.13 13.41 15.60
C PHE A 711 17.33 14.92 15.74
N THR A 712 17.78 15.62 14.69
CA THR A 712 17.97 17.06 14.73
C THR A 712 16.97 17.75 13.79
N GLY A 713 16.81 19.06 13.97
CA GLY A 713 16.04 19.91 13.08
C GLY A 713 16.93 21.05 12.59
N LYS A 714 16.65 21.56 11.40
CA LYS A 714 17.31 22.76 10.84
C LYS A 714 16.45 24.00 11.03
#